data_AF-A0A7R7X2A0-F1
#
_entry.id   AF-A0A7R7X2A0-F1
#
_cell.length_a   1.000
_cell.length_b   1.000
_cell.length_c   1.000
_cell.angle_alpha   90.00
_cell.angle_beta   90.00
_cell.angle_gamma   90.00
#
_symmetry.space_group_name_H-M   'P 1'
#
loop_
_entity.id
_entity.type
_entity.pdbx_description
1 polymer ?
#
loop_
_entity_poly.entity_id
_entity_poly.type
_entity_poly.pdbx_seq_one_letter_code
_entity_poly.pdbx_strand_id
1 'polypeptide(L)'
;MECSTTWINSTTVNEIDVRNSGAFTTLPVRISKYSEIAITAAQKLACIWDAIRCGSVSSRPVNVGRNLLSLVVPEALPDRMATAVKLIELGHLCDAFSEQLDSQSRAEIYNMLTRCMDRCSVASASSCSCPSACNKEFGDRQAQLRTLIYEVATEAIQFDREQGILILELLGKAVAPEPMSFGCRKNSAFRTFWPILEFAIGMKLTEMDRIVLRDIKTVVDEYHMLNDEYWGANTTTTASYQTDFCRMPNLPFQGKEGLKSRIMDLEFRYRSLQADIYAKYPVESMPLRRWIEAAGMAMAGYNYWRALSSSGSCNSSSSACSCSPSEWTRVTTPASTMSFSSSRHTSYSGTYERSESTTLTAVTNYISSMPPSPSVQILNMAPSALNTWTRAPPPAVKCISSLITSLQNATTTLTDITADNTHRYNQPTAHAVFGTMQATNSAYYTFIQSVSEARALANPALATDILLNGFNRLYAGHSRELNWKYNACIPSEAEYLSVVDDTTGSLYTLLVNLLQAESCIPFHCKPDLTPLATLLARFVHVKEDYLSFHNRDTQLSKSTDARVLSYPVIRLANIKPDSRAQISRYLFEGSKESTKSGGCSCAAEEKRDPCGNSVNYSCLVLLLREYGALAATRDLLRDIEDKIEKEVVQVEKMTGEVNPMMRRLIAGLREGLLP
;
A
#
# COMPACT_ATOMS: atom_id res chain seq x y z
N MET A 1 -6.34 -4.41 -40.26
CA MET A 1 -5.81 -3.03 -40.17
C MET A 1 -4.86 -2.98 -39.00
N GLU A 2 -3.55 -3.08 -39.26
CA GLU A 2 -2.54 -2.81 -38.24
C GLU A 2 -2.68 -1.35 -37.82
N CYS A 3 -3.02 -1.10 -36.57
CA CYS A 3 -2.97 0.24 -36.02
C CYS A 3 -1.47 0.61 -35.98
N SER A 4 -1.03 1.49 -36.88
CA SER A 4 0.37 1.92 -36.98
C SER A 4 0.85 2.76 -35.78
N THR A 5 0.04 2.87 -34.73
CA THR A 5 0.29 3.64 -33.50
C THR A 5 0.49 2.77 -32.24
N THR A 6 0.44 1.44 -32.33
CA THR A 6 0.51 0.57 -31.14
C THR A 6 1.92 0.30 -30.62
N TRP A 7 2.95 0.43 -31.46
CA TRP A 7 4.30 -0.08 -31.18
C TRP A 7 5.34 1.06 -31.19
N ILE A 8 5.78 1.49 -30.01
CA ILE A 8 6.66 2.65 -29.87
C ILE A 8 8.09 2.21 -29.58
N ASN A 9 8.25 1.20 -28.72
CA ASN A 9 9.53 0.83 -28.13
C ASN A 9 10.19 -0.40 -28.79
N SER A 10 9.57 -0.99 -29.83
CA SER A 10 10.06 -2.21 -30.48
C SER A 10 10.16 -2.13 -32.00
N THR A 11 10.90 -3.08 -32.59
CA THR A 11 11.01 -3.33 -34.04
C THR A 11 10.61 -4.77 -34.36
N THR A 12 10.06 -5.01 -35.55
CA THR A 12 9.74 -6.36 -36.04
C THR A 12 11.01 -7.12 -36.41
N VAL A 13 11.09 -8.39 -36.00
CA VAL A 13 12.13 -9.32 -36.48
C VAL A 13 11.68 -9.92 -37.81
N ASN A 14 12.60 -10.09 -38.75
CA ASN A 14 12.30 -10.66 -40.06
C ASN A 14 11.80 -12.11 -39.91
N GLU A 15 10.66 -12.45 -40.51
CA GLU A 15 10.08 -13.80 -40.44
C GLU A 15 11.02 -14.89 -40.95
N ILE A 16 11.88 -14.58 -41.93
CA ILE A 16 12.88 -15.51 -42.45
C ILE A 16 13.89 -15.85 -41.36
N ASP A 17 14.36 -14.86 -40.60
CA ASP A 17 15.31 -15.05 -39.49
C ASP A 17 14.66 -15.83 -38.34
N VAL A 18 13.35 -15.61 -38.11
CA VAL A 18 12.57 -16.37 -37.13
C VAL A 18 12.51 -17.84 -37.52
N ARG A 19 12.12 -18.15 -38.75
CA ARG A 19 12.04 -19.54 -39.24
C ARG A 19 13.41 -20.22 -39.29
N ASN A 20 14.46 -19.50 -39.71
CA ASN A 20 15.82 -20.02 -39.78
C ASN A 20 16.39 -20.41 -38.41
N SER A 21 15.92 -19.78 -37.33
CA SER A 21 16.32 -20.15 -35.96
C SER A 21 15.76 -21.50 -35.49
N GLY A 22 14.79 -22.07 -36.21
CA GLY A 22 14.01 -23.23 -35.78
C GLY A 22 12.75 -22.89 -34.97
N ALA A 23 12.47 -21.60 -34.75
CA ALA A 23 11.22 -21.16 -34.13
C ALA A 23 10.04 -21.47 -35.05
N PHE A 24 8.91 -21.84 -34.44
CA PHE A 24 7.71 -22.25 -35.17
C PHE A 24 6.46 -21.46 -34.76
N THR A 25 6.65 -20.37 -34.01
CA THR A 25 5.59 -19.40 -33.72
C THR A 25 4.98 -18.83 -35.00
N THR A 26 3.66 -18.75 -35.01
CA THR A 26 2.81 -18.08 -36.01
C THR A 26 2.51 -16.63 -35.63
N LEU A 27 2.84 -16.23 -34.40
CA LEU A 27 2.71 -14.87 -33.91
C LEU A 27 3.94 -14.02 -34.30
N PRO A 28 3.76 -12.72 -34.57
CA PRO A 28 4.85 -11.84 -34.98
C PRO A 28 5.86 -11.64 -33.84
N VAL A 29 7.14 -11.79 -34.17
CA VAL A 29 8.24 -11.59 -33.22
C VAL A 29 8.74 -10.16 -33.30
N ARG A 30 8.91 -9.52 -32.14
CA ARG A 30 9.44 -8.16 -32.02
C ARG A 30 10.58 -8.13 -31.01
N ILE A 31 11.48 -7.17 -31.19
CA ILE A 31 12.61 -6.93 -30.29
C ILE A 31 12.59 -5.47 -29.82
N SER A 32 12.92 -5.25 -28.55
CA SER A 32 13.02 -3.90 -28.00
C SER A 32 14.14 -3.10 -28.68
N LYS A 33 13.88 -1.81 -28.95
CA LYS A 33 14.90 -0.84 -29.37
C LYS A 33 15.96 -0.59 -28.27
N TYR A 34 15.66 -0.99 -27.04
CA TYR A 34 16.51 -0.81 -25.86
C TYR A 34 17.17 -2.13 -25.42
N SER A 35 17.41 -3.06 -26.34
CA SER A 35 18.05 -4.35 -26.09
C SER A 35 19.39 -4.20 -25.35
N GLU A 36 20.17 -3.17 -25.65
CA GLU A 36 21.45 -2.89 -24.99
C GLU A 36 21.30 -2.60 -23.49
N ILE A 37 20.22 -1.92 -23.07
CA ILE A 37 19.93 -1.69 -21.65
C ILE A 37 19.65 -3.02 -20.97
N ALA A 38 18.86 -3.88 -21.62
CA ALA A 38 18.52 -5.20 -21.10
C ALA A 38 19.74 -6.12 -20.99
N ILE A 39 20.61 -6.13 -22.00
CA ILE A 39 21.86 -6.90 -22.02
C ILE A 39 22.80 -6.39 -20.92
N THR A 40 23.00 -5.08 -20.81
CA THR A 40 23.89 -4.47 -19.80
C THR A 40 23.40 -4.77 -18.38
N ALA A 41 22.10 -4.67 -18.13
CA ALA A 41 21.51 -4.98 -16.83
C ALA A 41 21.71 -6.47 -16.46
N ALA A 42 21.46 -7.38 -17.40
CA ALA A 42 21.67 -8.81 -17.19
C ALA A 42 23.16 -9.16 -17.00
N GLN A 43 24.06 -8.55 -17.76
CA GLN A 43 25.51 -8.76 -17.61
C GLN A 43 26.01 -8.31 -16.23
N LYS A 44 25.62 -7.13 -15.77
CA LYS A 44 25.99 -6.63 -14.43
C LYS A 44 25.56 -7.60 -13.34
N LEU A 45 24.34 -8.12 -13.45
CA LEU A 45 23.78 -9.05 -12.47
C LEU A 45 24.40 -10.45 -12.57
N ALA A 46 24.74 -10.91 -13.78
CA ALA A 46 25.49 -12.14 -14.01
C ALA A 46 26.93 -12.05 -13.46
N CYS A 47 27.60 -10.90 -13.56
CA CYS A 47 28.91 -10.70 -12.92
C CYS A 47 28.82 -10.75 -11.39
N ILE A 48 27.75 -10.19 -10.80
CA ILE A 48 27.47 -10.33 -9.37
C ILE A 48 27.23 -11.82 -9.02
N TRP A 49 26.53 -12.55 -9.88
CA TRP A 49 26.28 -14.00 -9.71
C TRP A 49 27.53 -14.88 -9.81
N ASP A 50 28.42 -14.63 -10.77
CA ASP A 50 29.65 -15.41 -10.92
C ASP A 50 30.62 -15.14 -9.75
N ALA A 51 30.60 -13.94 -9.17
CA ALA A 51 31.30 -13.64 -7.91
C ALA A 51 30.74 -14.41 -6.70
N ILE A 52 29.44 -14.71 -6.70
CA ILE A 52 28.79 -15.54 -5.66
C ILE A 52 29.25 -17.02 -5.78
N ARG A 53 29.63 -17.52 -6.97
CA ARG A 53 29.89 -18.95 -7.21
C ARG A 53 31.37 -19.25 -7.53
N CYS A 54 32.28 -19.19 -6.55
CA CYS A 54 33.61 -19.78 -6.75
C CYS A 54 33.58 -21.32 -6.66
N GLY A 55 33.72 -21.99 -7.81
CA GLY A 55 33.98 -23.44 -7.91
C GLY A 55 33.17 -24.15 -9.00
N SER A 56 33.82 -24.44 -10.12
CA SER A 56 33.32 -25.07 -11.36
C SER A 56 32.52 -24.16 -12.29
N VAL A 57 33.18 -23.83 -13.40
CA VAL A 57 32.64 -23.15 -14.57
C VAL A 57 31.48 -23.94 -15.13
N SER A 58 30.27 -23.42 -14.97
CA SER A 58 29.32 -23.38 -16.08
C SER A 58 29.08 -21.90 -16.30
N SER A 59 29.94 -21.28 -17.12
CA SER A 59 29.62 -19.99 -17.71
C SER A 59 28.25 -20.18 -18.37
N ARG A 60 27.19 -19.56 -17.83
CA ARG A 60 26.02 -19.31 -18.68
C ARG A 60 26.60 -18.54 -19.87
N PRO A 61 26.54 -19.03 -21.11
CA PRO A 61 26.76 -18.14 -22.23
C PRO A 61 25.75 -17.02 -22.07
N VAL A 62 26.22 -15.86 -21.62
CA VAL A 62 25.51 -14.61 -21.86
C VAL A 62 25.58 -14.50 -23.37
N ASN A 63 24.52 -15.00 -24.03
CA ASN A 63 24.40 -14.91 -25.48
C ASN A 63 24.48 -13.42 -25.82
N VAL A 64 25.67 -13.01 -26.27
CA VAL A 64 26.01 -11.64 -26.62
C VAL A 64 25.02 -11.25 -27.72
N GLY A 65 24.01 -10.47 -27.33
CA GLY A 65 23.03 -9.88 -28.25
C GLY A 65 21.55 -10.07 -27.93
N ARG A 66 21.09 -10.97 -27.04
CA ARG A 66 19.63 -11.24 -26.91
C ARG A 66 19.17 -11.63 -25.50
N ASN A 67 18.96 -10.62 -24.65
CA ASN A 67 18.32 -10.79 -23.34
C ASN A 67 16.84 -11.23 -23.50
N LEU A 68 16.37 -12.15 -22.65
CA LEU A 68 14.99 -12.69 -22.69
C LEU A 68 13.91 -11.60 -22.68
N LEU A 69 14.02 -10.62 -21.79
CA LEU A 69 13.02 -9.54 -21.65
C LEU A 69 12.92 -8.71 -22.94
N SER A 70 14.03 -8.51 -23.66
CA SER A 70 14.04 -7.73 -24.90
C SER A 70 13.17 -8.35 -26.02
N LEU A 71 12.89 -9.65 -25.93
CA LEU A 71 12.04 -10.39 -26.88
C LEU A 71 10.64 -10.66 -26.32
N VAL A 72 10.52 -10.92 -25.02
CA VAL A 72 9.24 -11.28 -24.38
C VAL A 72 8.42 -10.04 -24.01
N VAL A 73 9.07 -8.93 -23.67
CA VAL A 73 8.41 -7.64 -23.38
C VAL A 73 9.06 -6.52 -24.20
N PRO A 74 8.95 -6.58 -25.54
CA PRO A 74 9.69 -5.68 -26.42
C PRO A 74 9.19 -4.23 -26.32
N GLU A 75 7.97 -4.01 -25.83
CA GLU A 75 7.38 -2.68 -25.58
C GLU A 75 7.66 -2.10 -24.18
N ALA A 76 8.54 -2.73 -23.39
CA ALA A 76 8.93 -2.21 -22.09
C ALA A 76 9.45 -0.76 -22.20
N LEU A 77 9.04 0.07 -21.25
CA LEU A 77 9.46 1.47 -21.18
C LEU A 77 10.99 1.55 -20.93
N PRO A 78 11.71 2.47 -21.57
CA PRO A 78 13.17 2.56 -21.46
C PRO A 78 13.64 2.70 -20.00
N ASP A 79 12.94 3.51 -19.21
CA ASP A 79 13.27 3.75 -17.80
C ASP A 79 12.98 2.55 -16.90
N ARG A 80 12.07 1.64 -17.31
CA ARG A 80 11.68 0.45 -16.54
C ARG A 80 12.40 -0.83 -17.00
N MET A 81 13.05 -0.81 -18.16
CA MET A 81 13.70 -1.96 -18.79
C MET A 81 14.74 -2.60 -17.88
N ALA A 82 15.68 -1.82 -17.34
CA ALA A 82 16.75 -2.34 -16.50
C ALA A 82 16.21 -3.02 -15.23
N THR A 83 15.28 -2.36 -14.54
CA THR A 83 14.65 -2.89 -13.31
C THR A 83 13.82 -4.13 -13.60
N ALA A 84 13.09 -4.17 -14.71
CA ALA A 84 12.33 -5.35 -15.12
C ALA A 84 13.25 -6.56 -15.40
N VAL A 85 14.42 -6.35 -16.03
CA VAL A 85 15.42 -7.41 -16.20
C VAL A 85 15.91 -7.90 -14.84
N LYS A 86 16.25 -6.97 -13.94
CA LYS A 86 16.70 -7.32 -12.59
C LYS A 86 15.66 -8.13 -11.82
N LEU A 87 14.37 -7.81 -11.95
CA LEU A 87 13.26 -8.54 -11.30
C LEU A 87 13.08 -9.97 -11.83
N ILE A 88 13.18 -10.16 -13.15
CA ILE A 88 13.13 -11.51 -13.75
C ILE A 88 14.30 -12.35 -13.28
N GLU A 89 15.51 -11.80 -13.37
CA GLU A 89 16.69 -12.53 -12.93
C GLU A 89 16.62 -12.82 -11.43
N LEU A 90 16.16 -11.88 -10.60
CA LEU A 90 15.95 -12.12 -9.18
C LEU A 90 14.99 -13.29 -8.91
N GLY A 91 13.95 -13.46 -9.73
CA GLY A 91 13.08 -14.63 -9.69
C GLY A 91 13.86 -15.93 -9.94
N HIS A 92 14.63 -15.99 -11.02
CA HIS A 92 15.47 -17.15 -11.32
C HIS A 92 16.48 -17.46 -10.20
N LEU A 93 17.03 -16.43 -9.56
CA LEU A 93 17.95 -16.59 -8.43
C LEU A 93 17.23 -17.21 -7.23
N CYS A 94 16.07 -16.68 -6.88
CA CYS A 94 15.26 -17.18 -5.77
C CYS A 94 14.87 -18.65 -5.97
N ASP A 95 14.55 -19.05 -7.20
CA ASP A 95 14.21 -20.43 -7.54
C ASP A 95 15.44 -21.36 -7.52
N ALA A 96 16.58 -20.93 -8.11
CA ALA A 96 17.82 -21.72 -8.09
C ALA A 96 18.34 -21.94 -6.66
N PHE A 97 18.26 -20.91 -5.80
CA PHE A 97 18.59 -21.05 -4.39
C PHE A 97 17.57 -21.94 -3.67
N SER A 98 16.28 -21.78 -3.97
CA SER A 98 15.19 -22.57 -3.39
C SER A 98 15.34 -24.09 -3.60
N GLU A 99 15.96 -24.53 -4.69
CA GLU A 99 16.25 -25.94 -4.98
C GLU A 99 17.49 -26.47 -4.25
N GLN A 100 18.46 -25.60 -3.93
CA GLN A 100 19.74 -25.98 -3.32
C GLN A 100 19.75 -25.89 -1.79
N LEU A 101 18.70 -25.32 -1.19
CA LEU A 101 18.65 -24.88 0.21
C LEU A 101 17.72 -25.72 1.08
N ASP A 102 18.06 -25.83 2.36
CA ASP A 102 17.20 -26.41 3.40
C ASP A 102 16.02 -25.47 3.77
N SER A 103 15.06 -25.99 4.55
CA SER A 103 13.86 -25.23 4.96
C SER A 103 14.19 -23.95 5.71
N GLN A 104 15.30 -23.92 6.45
CA GLN A 104 15.77 -22.78 7.22
C GLN A 104 16.26 -21.65 6.31
N SER A 105 17.08 -21.96 5.30
CA SER A 105 17.59 -20.95 4.36
C SER A 105 16.49 -20.40 3.45
N ARG A 106 15.48 -21.21 3.12
CA ARG A 106 14.26 -20.74 2.43
C ARG A 106 13.46 -19.74 3.26
N ALA A 107 13.33 -19.99 4.57
CA ALA A 107 12.68 -19.06 5.49
C ALA A 107 13.44 -17.73 5.55
N GLU A 108 14.77 -17.76 5.47
CA GLU A 108 15.61 -16.56 5.47
C GLU A 108 15.42 -15.73 4.19
N ILE A 109 15.39 -16.33 3.01
CA ILE A 109 15.10 -15.61 1.75
C ILE A 109 13.68 -15.03 1.76
N TYR A 110 12.70 -15.81 2.22
CA TYR A 110 11.34 -15.32 2.42
C TYR A 110 11.32 -14.08 3.32
N ASN A 111 11.96 -14.17 4.50
CA ASN A 111 12.05 -13.06 5.44
C ASN A 111 12.79 -11.85 4.85
N MET A 112 13.81 -12.04 4.01
CA MET A 112 14.49 -10.95 3.31
C MET A 112 13.57 -10.23 2.33
N LEU A 113 12.83 -10.97 1.50
CA LEU A 113 11.85 -10.41 0.58
C LEU A 113 10.73 -9.68 1.33
N THR A 114 10.24 -10.24 2.44
CA THR A 114 9.21 -9.62 3.28
C THR A 114 9.71 -8.34 3.95
N ARG A 115 10.94 -8.34 4.48
CA ARG A 115 11.55 -7.14 5.06
C ARG A 115 11.74 -6.00 4.06
N CYS A 116 11.87 -6.30 2.77
CA CYS A 116 11.94 -5.25 1.74
C CYS A 116 10.58 -4.54 1.52
N MET A 117 9.48 -5.20 1.87
CA MET A 117 8.13 -4.62 1.79
C MET A 117 7.82 -3.73 3.01
N ASP A 118 8.44 -4.01 4.16
CA ASP A 118 8.30 -3.24 5.40
C ASP A 118 9.26 -2.03 5.41
N ARG A 119 8.70 -0.81 5.38
CA ARG A 119 9.46 0.45 5.29
C ARG A 119 10.35 0.82 6.49
N CYS A 120 10.65 -0.10 7.42
CA CYS A 120 11.41 0.22 8.63
C CYS A 120 12.90 -0.16 8.65
N SER A 121 13.49 -0.78 7.61
CA SER A 121 14.86 -1.35 7.78
C SER A 121 15.89 -1.08 6.69
N VAL A 122 15.75 -0.06 5.83
CA VAL A 122 16.83 0.27 4.87
C VAL A 122 18.01 0.97 5.58
N ALA A 123 17.79 1.53 6.78
CA ALA A 123 18.85 2.10 7.61
C ALA A 123 19.61 1.07 8.48
N SER A 124 19.15 -0.19 8.55
CA SER A 124 19.72 -1.21 9.45
C SER A 124 20.26 -2.44 8.71
N ALA A 125 20.62 -2.32 7.43
CA ALA A 125 21.27 -3.41 6.70
C ALA A 125 22.72 -3.67 7.15
N SER A 126 23.30 -2.84 8.03
CA SER A 126 24.67 -2.97 8.52
C SER A 126 24.83 -3.71 9.86
N SER A 127 23.76 -4.14 10.54
CA SER A 127 23.89 -4.81 11.83
C SER A 127 22.90 -5.96 12.01
N CYS A 128 23.29 -7.16 11.59
CA CYS A 128 22.73 -8.38 12.17
C CYS A 128 23.88 -9.33 12.45
N SER A 129 24.32 -9.36 13.71
CA SER A 129 25.26 -10.34 14.24
C SER A 129 24.48 -11.61 14.58
N CYS A 130 24.66 -12.67 13.79
CA CYS A 130 24.25 -14.01 14.19
C CYS A 130 25.50 -14.79 14.64
N PRO A 131 25.49 -15.45 15.82
CA PRO A 131 26.57 -16.30 16.26
C PRO A 131 26.36 -17.73 15.73
N SER A 132 27.26 -18.21 14.89
CA SER A 132 27.70 -19.62 14.90
C SER A 132 28.67 -19.89 13.75
N ALA A 133 29.73 -20.61 14.08
CA ALA A 133 30.72 -21.09 13.13
C ALA A 133 30.10 -22.16 12.22
N CYS A 134 29.76 -21.79 10.98
CA CYS A 134 29.56 -22.70 9.86
C CYS A 134 29.94 -22.00 8.55
N ASN A 135 30.88 -22.58 7.80
CA ASN A 135 31.27 -22.28 6.42
C ASN A 135 31.32 -20.80 5.98
N LYS A 136 32.48 -20.15 6.16
CA LYS A 136 32.79 -18.78 5.74
C LYS A 136 32.39 -18.44 4.28
N GLU A 137 32.44 -19.40 3.35
CA GLU A 137 32.05 -19.18 1.94
C GLU A 137 30.53 -19.07 1.75
N PHE A 138 29.72 -19.73 2.57
CA PHE A 138 28.26 -19.75 2.39
C PHE A 138 27.60 -18.47 2.94
N GLY A 139 28.12 -17.96 4.06
CA GLY A 139 27.65 -16.70 4.66
C GLY A 139 27.90 -15.47 3.77
N ASP A 140 28.97 -15.48 2.97
CA ASP A 140 29.28 -14.38 2.03
C ASP A 140 28.30 -14.37 0.84
N ARG A 141 27.92 -15.54 0.33
CA ARG A 141 26.91 -15.68 -0.75
C ARG A 141 25.54 -15.16 -0.32
N GLN A 142 25.15 -15.46 0.91
CA GLN A 142 23.88 -15.01 1.46
C GLN A 142 23.85 -13.50 1.68
N ALA A 143 24.97 -12.89 2.10
CA ALA A 143 25.11 -11.44 2.22
C ALA A 143 25.03 -10.74 0.86
N GLN A 144 25.64 -11.31 -0.18
CA GLN A 144 25.59 -10.77 -1.53
C GLN A 144 24.18 -10.87 -2.14
N LEU A 145 23.49 -12.01 -1.99
CA LEU A 145 22.09 -12.17 -2.38
C LEU A 145 21.18 -11.18 -1.65
N ARG A 146 21.42 -10.97 -0.36
CA ARG A 146 20.69 -9.99 0.45
C ARG A 146 20.82 -8.59 -0.13
N THR A 147 22.04 -8.13 -0.42
CA THR A 147 22.30 -6.82 -1.03
C THR A 147 21.56 -6.67 -2.37
N LEU A 148 21.59 -7.72 -3.20
CA LEU A 148 20.90 -7.71 -4.49
C LEU A 148 19.38 -7.61 -4.33
N ILE A 149 18.78 -8.40 -3.42
CA ILE A 149 17.35 -8.33 -3.12
C ILE A 149 16.95 -6.90 -2.71
N TYR A 150 17.72 -6.27 -1.82
CA TYR A 150 17.43 -4.90 -1.37
C TYR A 150 17.59 -3.87 -2.48
N GLU A 151 18.62 -3.96 -3.32
CA GLU A 151 18.84 -3.06 -4.45
C GLU A 151 17.65 -3.12 -5.42
N VAL A 152 17.32 -4.33 -5.90
CA VAL A 152 16.25 -4.55 -6.87
C VAL A 152 14.89 -4.16 -6.29
N ALA A 153 14.63 -4.51 -5.02
CA ALA A 153 13.39 -4.14 -4.34
C ALA A 153 13.26 -2.62 -4.20
N THR A 154 14.34 -1.93 -3.83
CA THR A 154 14.35 -0.47 -3.68
C THR A 154 14.09 0.20 -5.02
N GLU A 155 14.75 -0.24 -6.09
CA GLU A 155 14.52 0.28 -7.44
C GLU A 155 13.08 0.04 -7.90
N ALA A 156 12.55 -1.18 -7.77
CA ALA A 156 11.19 -1.51 -8.17
C ALA A 156 10.14 -0.69 -7.41
N ILE A 157 10.31 -0.53 -6.09
CA ILE A 157 9.41 0.26 -5.24
C ILE A 157 9.51 1.76 -5.54
N GLN A 158 10.69 2.26 -5.92
CA GLN A 158 10.88 3.65 -6.35
C GLN A 158 10.18 3.93 -7.69
N PHE A 159 10.23 2.99 -8.65
CA PHE A 159 9.57 3.14 -9.95
C PHE A 159 8.04 3.01 -9.87
N ASP A 160 7.53 1.99 -9.18
CA ASP A 160 6.09 1.80 -8.96
C ASP A 160 5.88 1.02 -7.66
N ARG A 161 5.55 1.73 -6.57
CA ARG A 161 5.45 1.13 -5.24
C ARG A 161 4.47 -0.04 -5.17
N GLU A 162 3.29 0.10 -5.78
CA GLU A 162 2.25 -0.93 -5.71
C GLU A 162 2.64 -2.19 -6.47
N GLN A 163 3.12 -2.03 -7.72
CA GLN A 163 3.55 -3.17 -8.53
C GLN A 163 4.84 -3.78 -8.01
N GLY A 164 5.79 -2.97 -7.52
CA GLY A 164 7.02 -3.43 -6.89
C GLY A 164 6.74 -4.29 -5.66
N ILE A 165 5.85 -3.84 -4.76
CA ILE A 165 5.44 -4.65 -3.60
C ILE A 165 4.74 -5.93 -4.05
N LEU A 166 3.81 -5.86 -5.02
CA LEU A 166 3.12 -7.04 -5.54
C LEU A 166 4.10 -8.08 -6.10
N ILE A 167 5.09 -7.65 -6.90
CA ILE A 167 6.10 -8.54 -7.49
C ILE A 167 6.93 -9.21 -6.38
N LEU A 168 7.39 -8.43 -5.39
CA LEU A 168 8.18 -8.94 -4.26
C LEU A 168 7.38 -9.90 -3.36
N GLU A 169 6.10 -9.63 -3.13
CA GLU A 169 5.21 -10.52 -2.37
C GLU A 169 5.05 -11.87 -3.08
N LEU A 170 4.88 -11.86 -4.41
CA LEU A 170 4.73 -13.06 -5.21
C LEU A 170 6.04 -13.86 -5.29
N LEU A 171 7.18 -13.19 -5.39
CA LEU A 171 8.51 -13.80 -5.23
C LEU A 171 8.66 -14.44 -3.84
N GLY A 172 8.27 -13.74 -2.77
CA GLY A 172 8.29 -14.28 -1.41
C GLY A 172 7.45 -15.55 -1.30
N LYS A 173 6.22 -15.53 -1.80
CA LYS A 173 5.33 -16.72 -1.79
C LYS A 173 5.90 -17.92 -2.56
N ALA A 174 6.76 -17.73 -3.55
CA ALA A 174 7.44 -18.83 -4.25
C ALA A 174 8.50 -19.52 -3.37
N VAL A 175 9.16 -18.75 -2.49
CA VAL A 175 10.27 -19.23 -1.65
C VAL A 175 9.80 -19.71 -0.27
N ALA A 176 8.58 -19.38 0.16
CA ALA A 176 8.04 -19.69 1.49
C ALA A 176 8.19 -21.19 1.93
N PRO A 177 8.57 -21.47 3.20
CA PRO A 177 8.60 -22.83 3.77
C PRO A 177 7.18 -23.35 4.09
N GLU A 178 6.93 -24.66 3.92
CA GLU A 178 5.62 -25.30 4.16
C GLU A 178 5.39 -25.77 5.61
N PRO A 179 4.11 -26.05 6.02
CA PRO A 179 2.94 -26.32 5.19
C PRO A 179 1.83 -25.27 5.33
N MET A 180 1.70 -24.36 4.37
CA MET A 180 0.40 -23.76 4.09
C MET A 180 -0.43 -24.79 3.32
N SER A 181 -1.27 -25.50 4.06
CA SER A 181 -2.28 -26.39 3.50
C SER A 181 -3.35 -25.59 2.75
N PHE A 182 -3.16 -25.42 1.45
CA PHE A 182 -4.20 -25.57 0.44
C PHE A 182 -3.48 -25.96 -0.85
N GLY A 183 -3.74 -27.19 -1.29
CA GLY A 183 -3.00 -27.83 -2.37
C GLY A 183 -2.94 -26.97 -3.63
N CYS A 184 -1.74 -26.49 -3.95
CA CYS A 184 -1.23 -26.28 -5.30
C CYS A 184 0.19 -25.69 -5.21
N ARG A 185 1.21 -26.51 -4.88
CA ARG A 185 2.55 -26.28 -5.46
C ARG A 185 2.55 -26.47 -6.99
N LYS A 186 1.42 -26.88 -7.55
CA LYS A 186 1.10 -26.90 -8.97
C LYS A 186 0.23 -25.69 -9.30
N ASN A 187 0.79 -24.49 -9.36
CA ASN A 187 0.17 -23.42 -10.14
C ASN A 187 1.18 -22.33 -10.53
N SER A 188 1.53 -22.39 -11.82
CA SER A 188 2.08 -21.36 -12.70
C SER A 188 3.46 -20.77 -12.34
N ALA A 189 4.45 -21.18 -13.15
CA ALA A 189 5.73 -20.50 -13.40
C ALA A 189 5.56 -19.00 -13.78
N PHE A 190 4.36 -18.56 -14.15
CA PHE A 190 4.09 -17.18 -14.60
C PHE A 190 3.57 -16.26 -13.50
N ARG A 191 3.60 -16.68 -12.23
CA ARG A 191 3.01 -15.90 -11.14
C ARG A 191 3.58 -14.48 -11.05
N THR A 192 4.90 -14.33 -11.24
CA THR A 192 5.62 -13.05 -11.22
C THR A 192 5.71 -12.42 -12.62
N PHE A 193 5.63 -13.22 -13.68
CA PHE A 193 5.70 -12.75 -15.07
C PHE A 193 4.66 -11.68 -15.38
N TRP A 194 3.38 -11.92 -15.06
CA TRP A 194 2.30 -10.98 -15.40
C TRP A 194 2.44 -9.62 -14.70
N PRO A 195 2.71 -9.55 -13.39
CA PRO A 195 3.04 -8.29 -12.72
C PRO A 195 4.30 -7.61 -13.27
N ILE A 196 5.34 -8.36 -13.67
CA ILE A 196 6.54 -7.79 -14.29
C ILE A 196 6.23 -7.24 -15.69
N LEU A 197 5.40 -7.93 -16.48
CA LEU A 197 4.92 -7.46 -17.78
C LEU A 197 4.19 -6.12 -17.62
N GLU A 198 3.20 -6.08 -16.72
CA GLU A 198 2.43 -4.88 -16.38
C GLU A 198 3.33 -3.73 -15.91
N PHE A 199 4.31 -4.02 -15.04
CA PHE A 199 5.32 -3.07 -14.60
C PHE A 199 6.15 -2.54 -15.77
N ALA A 200 6.69 -3.42 -16.60
CA ALA A 200 7.60 -3.06 -17.69
C ALA A 200 6.91 -2.17 -18.75
N ILE A 201 5.64 -2.45 -19.09
CA ILE A 201 4.88 -1.66 -20.07
C ILE A 201 4.16 -0.43 -19.46
N GLY A 202 4.24 -0.24 -18.14
CA GLY A 202 3.65 0.90 -17.45
C GLY A 202 2.12 0.85 -17.37
N MET A 203 1.55 -0.34 -17.17
CA MET A 203 0.10 -0.55 -17.17
C MET A 203 -0.39 -1.11 -15.84
N LYS A 204 -1.55 -0.66 -15.36
CA LYS A 204 -2.22 -1.18 -14.17
C LYS A 204 -3.62 -1.69 -14.55
N LEU A 205 -3.82 -3.00 -14.43
CA LEU A 205 -5.12 -3.61 -14.69
C LEU A 205 -6.04 -3.48 -13.47
N THR A 206 -7.32 -3.15 -13.71
CA THR A 206 -8.38 -3.21 -12.69
C THR A 206 -8.80 -4.66 -12.42
N GLU A 207 -9.56 -4.89 -11.35
CA GLU A 207 -10.07 -6.25 -11.07
C GLU A 207 -11.02 -6.75 -12.17
N MET A 208 -11.79 -5.85 -12.78
CA MET A 208 -12.64 -6.19 -13.91
C MET A 208 -11.82 -6.57 -15.15
N ASP A 209 -10.73 -5.87 -15.42
CA ASP A 209 -9.82 -6.20 -16.52
C ASP A 209 -9.22 -7.61 -16.35
N ARG A 210 -8.83 -7.95 -15.13
CA ARG A 210 -8.28 -9.29 -14.80
C ARG A 210 -9.30 -10.40 -15.01
N ILE A 211 -10.58 -10.14 -14.72
CA ILE A 211 -11.66 -11.09 -15.00
C ILE A 211 -11.83 -11.30 -16.50
N VAL A 212 -11.81 -10.23 -17.29
CA VAL A 212 -11.94 -10.29 -18.76
C VAL A 212 -10.75 -11.03 -19.39
N LEU A 213 -9.53 -10.83 -18.88
CA LEU A 213 -8.30 -11.39 -19.45
C LEU A 213 -7.96 -12.81 -18.95
N ARG A 214 -8.81 -13.42 -18.10
CA ARG A 214 -8.55 -14.72 -17.46
C ARG A 214 -8.28 -15.84 -18.46
N ASP A 215 -9.10 -15.94 -19.51
CA ASP A 215 -8.97 -17.01 -20.51
C ASP A 215 -7.72 -16.85 -21.36
N ILE A 216 -7.38 -15.60 -21.73
CA ILE A 216 -6.12 -15.29 -22.41
C ILE A 216 -4.94 -15.70 -21.55
N LYS A 217 -4.93 -15.29 -20.28
CA LYS A 217 -3.86 -15.62 -19.33
C LYS A 217 -3.64 -17.13 -19.22
N THR A 218 -4.74 -17.89 -19.16
CA THR A 218 -4.71 -19.36 -19.06
C THR A 218 -4.08 -20.01 -20.29
N VAL A 219 -4.41 -19.51 -21.49
CA VAL A 219 -3.82 -20.01 -22.74
C VAL A 219 -2.33 -19.70 -22.83
N VAL A 220 -1.92 -18.50 -22.43
CA VAL A 220 -0.49 -18.12 -22.44
C VAL A 220 0.32 -18.93 -21.42
N ASP A 221 -0.21 -19.15 -20.21
CA ASP A 221 0.42 -19.99 -19.19
C ASP A 221 0.61 -21.45 -19.69
N GLU A 222 -0.41 -22.04 -20.33
CA GLU A 222 -0.32 -23.39 -20.94
C GLU A 222 0.69 -23.42 -22.09
N TYR A 223 0.69 -22.38 -22.94
CA TYR A 223 1.60 -22.28 -24.08
C TYR A 223 3.06 -22.32 -23.66
N HIS A 224 3.45 -21.46 -22.72
CA HIS A 224 4.84 -21.40 -22.31
C HIS A 224 5.28 -22.71 -21.66
N MET A 225 4.47 -23.29 -20.76
CA MET A 225 4.76 -24.57 -20.11
C MET A 225 5.07 -25.67 -21.13
N LEU A 226 4.28 -25.80 -22.20
CA LEU A 226 4.51 -26.80 -23.25
C LEU A 226 5.72 -26.46 -24.12
N ASN A 227 5.98 -25.17 -24.34
CA ASN A 227 7.17 -24.71 -25.06
C ASN A 227 8.44 -25.18 -24.35
N ASP A 228 8.46 -25.12 -23.02
CA ASP A 228 9.61 -25.58 -22.23
C ASP A 228 9.80 -27.08 -22.24
N GLU A 229 8.70 -27.83 -22.19
CA GLU A 229 8.74 -29.28 -22.37
C GLU A 229 9.29 -29.65 -23.76
N TYR A 230 8.84 -28.95 -24.81
CA TYR A 230 9.28 -29.16 -26.20
C TYR A 230 10.79 -28.93 -26.38
N TRP A 231 11.32 -27.84 -25.83
CA TRP A 231 12.75 -27.51 -25.96
C TRP A 231 13.63 -28.26 -24.94
N GLY A 232 13.08 -28.70 -23.82
CA GLY A 232 13.80 -29.43 -22.75
C GLY A 232 14.00 -30.93 -23.01
N ALA A 233 13.19 -31.56 -23.88
CA ALA A 233 13.16 -33.01 -24.10
C ALA A 233 14.48 -33.68 -24.55
N ASN A 234 15.53 -32.93 -24.94
CA ASN A 234 16.80 -33.45 -25.46
C ASN A 234 18.02 -33.30 -24.52
N THR A 235 17.86 -32.80 -23.29
CA THR A 235 19.00 -32.56 -22.38
C THR A 235 19.16 -33.67 -21.34
N THR A 236 20.20 -34.50 -21.48
CA THR A 236 20.59 -35.57 -20.53
C THR A 236 21.53 -35.11 -19.41
N THR A 237 21.79 -33.81 -19.31
CA THR A 237 22.72 -33.23 -18.33
C THR A 237 21.95 -32.54 -17.22
N THR A 238 22.16 -33.01 -15.98
CA THR A 238 21.59 -32.51 -14.73
C THR A 238 22.14 -31.13 -14.32
N ALA A 239 22.53 -30.28 -15.28
CA ALA A 239 23.08 -28.95 -15.04
C ALA A 239 22.78 -28.02 -16.22
N SER A 240 22.23 -26.84 -15.89
CA SER A 240 22.08 -25.64 -16.74
C SER A 240 20.79 -25.53 -17.58
N TYR A 241 20.05 -24.46 -17.28
CA TYR A 241 18.77 -23.98 -17.87
C TYR A 241 17.47 -24.61 -17.35
N GLN A 242 17.35 -24.80 -16.04
CA GLN A 242 16.04 -24.68 -15.38
C GLN A 242 15.65 -23.21 -15.38
N THR A 243 14.94 -22.82 -16.41
CA THR A 243 13.85 -21.84 -16.30
C THR A 243 12.68 -22.51 -15.56
N ASP A 244 11.91 -21.75 -14.78
CA ASP A 244 10.75 -21.98 -13.86
C ASP A 244 9.85 -23.25 -13.93
N PHE A 245 10.18 -24.26 -14.72
CA PHE A 245 9.27 -25.29 -15.21
C PHE A 245 9.50 -26.62 -14.49
N CYS A 246 8.75 -26.81 -13.41
CA CYS A 246 8.58 -28.13 -12.82
C CYS A 246 7.73 -29.02 -13.74
N ARG A 247 8.20 -30.27 -13.95
CA ARG A 247 7.52 -31.33 -14.71
C ARG A 247 6.12 -31.63 -14.14
N MET A 248 5.15 -31.83 -15.03
CA MET A 248 3.92 -32.57 -14.71
C MET A 248 4.22 -34.09 -14.74
N PRO A 249 3.91 -34.85 -13.68
CA PRO A 249 3.71 -36.28 -13.83
C PRO A 249 2.33 -36.49 -14.48
N ASN A 250 2.31 -37.20 -15.61
CA ASN A 250 1.12 -37.73 -16.31
C ASN A 250 0.55 -36.89 -17.47
N LEU A 251 1.36 -36.42 -18.42
CA LEU A 251 0.90 -36.40 -19.81
C LEU A 251 1.38 -37.69 -20.51
N PRO A 252 0.51 -38.38 -21.28
CA PRO A 252 0.95 -39.48 -22.11
C PRO A 252 1.97 -38.92 -23.10
N PHE A 253 3.14 -39.54 -23.15
CA PHE A 253 4.29 -39.16 -23.97
C PHE A 253 3.86 -38.97 -25.44
N GLN A 254 3.45 -37.75 -25.80
CA GLN A 254 3.32 -37.34 -27.19
C GLN A 254 4.71 -36.90 -27.60
N GLY A 255 5.29 -37.55 -28.61
CA GLY A 255 6.61 -37.17 -29.13
C GLY A 255 6.67 -35.68 -29.50
N LYS A 256 7.88 -35.17 -29.74
CA LYS A 256 8.17 -33.76 -30.03
C LYS A 256 7.21 -33.09 -31.03
N GLU A 257 6.73 -33.84 -32.03
CA GLU A 257 5.76 -33.36 -33.02
C GLU A 257 4.36 -33.10 -32.44
N GLY A 258 3.90 -33.92 -31.48
CA GLY A 258 2.63 -33.72 -30.79
C GLY A 258 2.65 -32.48 -29.88
N LEU A 259 3.75 -32.27 -29.15
CA LEU A 259 3.96 -31.03 -28.39
C LEU A 259 3.95 -29.80 -29.29
N LYS A 260 4.64 -29.86 -30.43
CA LYS A 260 4.64 -28.77 -31.43
C LYS A 260 3.23 -28.46 -31.93
N SER A 261 2.46 -29.48 -32.31
CA SER A 261 1.07 -29.32 -32.75
C SER A 261 0.22 -28.65 -31.67
N ARG A 262 0.34 -29.09 -30.41
CA ARG A 262 -0.43 -28.51 -29.31
C ARG A 262 -0.06 -27.06 -29.02
N ILE A 263 1.23 -26.71 -29.11
CA ILE A 263 1.69 -25.32 -28.96
C ILE A 263 1.10 -24.43 -30.06
N MET A 264 1.06 -24.92 -31.30
CA MET A 264 0.44 -24.19 -32.42
C MET A 264 -1.09 -24.05 -32.25
N ASP A 265 -1.78 -25.07 -31.74
CA ASP A 265 -3.21 -24.99 -31.43
C ASP A 265 -3.51 -23.91 -30.37
N LEU A 266 -2.61 -23.71 -29.41
CA LEU A 266 -2.74 -22.67 -28.40
C LEU A 266 -2.54 -21.26 -28.99
N GLU A 267 -1.65 -21.06 -29.95
CA GLU A 267 -1.54 -19.77 -30.67
C GLU A 267 -2.80 -19.48 -31.48
N PHE A 268 -3.37 -20.49 -32.14
CA PHE A 268 -4.64 -20.35 -32.84
C PHE A 268 -5.78 -19.98 -31.88
N ARG A 269 -5.87 -20.68 -30.74
CA ARG A 269 -6.86 -20.38 -29.69
C ARG A 269 -6.68 -18.96 -29.12
N TYR A 270 -5.43 -18.54 -28.89
CA TYR A 270 -5.11 -17.19 -28.45
C TYR A 270 -5.62 -16.13 -29.45
N ARG A 271 -5.39 -16.34 -30.76
CA ARG A 271 -5.90 -15.44 -31.82
C ARG A 271 -7.42 -15.40 -31.87
N SER A 272 -8.09 -16.54 -31.66
CA SER A 272 -9.55 -16.59 -31.58
C SER A 272 -10.06 -15.74 -30.40
N LEU A 273 -9.49 -15.93 -29.19
CA LEU A 273 -9.86 -15.15 -28.01
C LEU A 273 -9.60 -13.66 -28.19
N GLN A 274 -8.46 -13.30 -28.80
CA GLN A 274 -8.13 -11.92 -29.15
C GLN A 274 -9.21 -11.31 -30.06
N ALA A 275 -9.62 -12.02 -31.11
CA ALA A 275 -10.66 -11.57 -32.04
C ALA A 275 -12.02 -11.41 -31.34
N ASP A 276 -12.40 -12.38 -30.49
CA ASP A 276 -13.66 -12.33 -29.73
C ASP A 276 -13.72 -11.12 -28.79
N ILE A 277 -12.62 -10.83 -28.07
CA ILE A 277 -12.53 -9.65 -27.21
C ILE A 277 -12.57 -8.37 -28.05
N TYR A 278 -11.86 -8.30 -29.17
CA TYR A 278 -11.84 -7.11 -30.02
C TYR A 278 -13.20 -6.83 -30.68
N ALA A 279 -13.97 -7.88 -30.96
CA ALA A 279 -15.34 -7.78 -31.46
C ALA A 279 -16.33 -7.33 -30.37
N LYS A 280 -16.15 -7.81 -29.13
CA LYS A 280 -17.04 -7.53 -28.00
C LYS A 280 -16.83 -6.13 -27.39
N TYR A 281 -15.62 -5.58 -27.47
CA TYR A 281 -15.26 -4.29 -26.86
C TYR A 281 -14.69 -3.32 -27.92
N PRO A 282 -15.47 -2.29 -28.34
CA PRO A 282 -15.03 -1.30 -29.32
C PRO A 282 -13.89 -0.39 -28.80
N VAL A 283 -13.40 0.49 -29.69
CA VAL A 283 -12.11 1.23 -29.69
C VAL A 283 -11.75 1.99 -28.40
N GLU A 284 -12.70 2.23 -27.50
CA GLU A 284 -12.48 2.91 -26.20
C GLU A 284 -11.70 2.06 -25.17
N SER A 285 -11.40 0.79 -25.48
CA SER A 285 -10.61 -0.15 -24.66
C SER A 285 -9.11 -0.22 -25.01
N MET A 286 -8.49 0.90 -25.40
CA MET A 286 -7.06 0.96 -25.77
C MET A 286 -6.11 0.30 -24.75
N PRO A 287 -6.31 0.39 -23.41
CA PRO A 287 -5.47 -0.30 -22.44
C PRO A 287 -5.52 -1.84 -22.57
N LEU A 288 -6.71 -2.44 -22.63
CA LEU A 288 -6.86 -3.90 -22.73
C LEU A 288 -6.23 -4.44 -24.01
N ARG A 289 -6.39 -3.72 -25.13
CA ARG A 289 -5.76 -4.09 -26.40
C ARG A 289 -4.23 -4.10 -26.30
N ARG A 290 -3.63 -3.06 -25.71
CA ARG A 290 -2.17 -3.00 -25.48
C ARG A 290 -1.66 -4.16 -24.64
N TRP A 291 -2.41 -4.56 -23.60
CA TRP A 291 -2.03 -5.70 -22.77
C TRP A 291 -2.13 -7.03 -23.52
N ILE A 292 -3.22 -7.25 -24.28
CA ILE A 292 -3.40 -8.45 -25.09
C ILE A 292 -2.28 -8.55 -26.11
N GLU A 293 -2.05 -7.49 -26.88
CA GLU A 293 -0.92 -7.38 -27.79
C GLU A 293 0.44 -7.71 -27.13
N ALA A 294 0.69 -7.24 -25.91
CA ALA A 294 1.88 -7.59 -25.13
C ALA A 294 1.97 -9.07 -24.77
N ALA A 295 0.86 -9.72 -24.41
CA ALA A 295 0.82 -11.15 -24.14
C ALA A 295 1.14 -11.99 -25.40
N GLY A 296 0.64 -11.60 -26.57
CA GLY A 296 0.95 -12.26 -27.83
C GLY A 296 2.43 -12.15 -28.21
N MET A 297 3.05 -10.99 -27.98
CA MET A 297 4.49 -10.81 -28.17
C MET A 297 5.31 -11.67 -27.20
N ALA A 298 4.85 -11.81 -25.96
CA ALA A 298 5.51 -12.67 -24.98
C ALA A 298 5.57 -14.12 -25.44
N MET A 299 4.46 -14.67 -25.96
CA MET A 299 4.41 -16.02 -26.55
C MET A 299 5.42 -16.16 -27.70
N ALA A 300 5.34 -15.27 -28.69
CA ALA A 300 6.17 -15.32 -29.90
C ALA A 300 7.66 -15.17 -29.58
N GLY A 301 8.01 -14.16 -28.79
CA GLY A 301 9.36 -13.85 -28.37
C GLY A 301 9.99 -14.97 -27.56
N TYR A 302 9.20 -15.66 -26.74
CA TYR A 302 9.67 -16.79 -25.94
C TYR A 302 10.03 -18.01 -26.80
N ASN A 303 9.17 -18.41 -27.74
CA ASN A 303 9.48 -19.49 -28.69
C ASN A 303 10.73 -19.17 -29.53
N TYR A 304 10.83 -17.93 -30.02
CA TYR A 304 12.00 -17.48 -30.77
C TYR A 304 13.29 -17.52 -29.94
N TRP A 305 13.25 -16.98 -28.71
CA TRP A 305 14.39 -17.01 -27.80
C TRP A 305 14.84 -18.44 -27.47
N ARG A 306 13.90 -19.37 -27.29
CA ARG A 306 14.18 -20.79 -27.07
C ARG A 306 14.84 -21.45 -28.28
N ALA A 307 14.32 -21.19 -29.47
CA ALA A 307 14.90 -21.72 -30.71
C ALA A 307 16.35 -21.27 -30.90
N LEU A 308 16.63 -19.98 -30.66
CA LEU A 308 17.98 -19.41 -30.68
C LEU A 308 18.90 -20.06 -29.63
N SER A 309 18.39 -20.33 -28.44
CA SER A 309 19.17 -20.94 -27.36
C SER A 309 19.49 -22.41 -27.62
N SER A 310 18.60 -23.11 -28.34
CA SER A 310 18.78 -24.52 -28.69
C SER A 310 19.66 -24.76 -29.92
N SER A 311 19.86 -23.74 -30.77
CA SER A 311 20.63 -23.79 -32.02
C SER A 311 22.11 -23.41 -31.85
N GLY A 312 22.58 -23.17 -30.61
CA GLY A 312 23.90 -22.63 -30.31
C GLY A 312 25.06 -23.64 -30.30
N SER A 313 25.52 -24.01 -31.50
CA SER A 313 26.94 -24.28 -31.77
C SER A 313 27.47 -23.13 -32.63
N CYS A 314 28.15 -22.13 -32.06
CA CYS A 314 29.35 -21.49 -32.63
C CYS A 314 29.88 -20.24 -31.87
N ASN A 315 31.17 -20.31 -31.56
CA ASN A 315 32.25 -19.29 -31.60
C ASN A 315 31.94 -17.79 -31.45
N SER A 316 32.39 -17.18 -30.34
CA SER A 316 33.20 -15.95 -30.37
C SER A 316 33.83 -15.64 -29.00
N SER A 317 35.17 -15.56 -29.00
CA SER A 317 36.08 -14.90 -28.04
C SER A 317 35.59 -14.72 -26.59
N SER A 318 36.03 -15.63 -25.72
CA SER A 318 36.13 -15.43 -24.29
C SER A 318 37.04 -14.24 -23.95
N SER A 319 36.50 -13.05 -23.72
CA SER A 319 37.17 -12.06 -22.86
C SER A 319 36.65 -12.28 -21.44
N ALA A 320 37.36 -13.10 -20.67
CA ALA A 320 37.14 -13.18 -19.24
C ALA A 320 37.44 -11.80 -18.64
N CYS A 321 36.41 -11.09 -18.18
CA CYS A 321 36.59 -9.85 -17.43
C CYS A 321 37.08 -10.23 -16.03
N SER A 322 38.39 -10.19 -15.82
CA SER A 322 39.00 -10.23 -14.50
C SER A 322 38.78 -8.88 -13.80
N CYS A 323 37.68 -8.75 -13.06
CA CYS A 323 37.44 -7.60 -12.19
C CYS A 323 38.09 -7.88 -10.82
N SER A 324 39.20 -7.21 -10.52
CA SER A 324 39.82 -7.24 -9.19
C SER A 324 39.12 -6.25 -8.23
N PRO A 325 39.11 -6.51 -6.90
CA PRO A 325 38.31 -5.71 -5.95
C PRO A 325 38.88 -4.32 -5.58
N SER A 326 39.90 -3.80 -6.27
CA SER A 326 40.74 -2.72 -5.74
C SER A 326 40.50 -1.31 -6.29
N GLU A 327 39.44 -1.05 -7.07
CA GLU A 327 39.21 0.29 -7.67
C GLU A 327 37.99 1.07 -7.13
N TRP A 328 37.36 0.62 -6.04
CA TRP A 328 36.14 1.24 -5.49
C TRP A 328 36.36 2.28 -4.38
N THR A 329 37.48 3.00 -4.41
CA THR A 329 37.70 4.18 -3.57
C THR A 329 38.38 5.30 -4.35
N ARG A 330 37.59 6.01 -5.16
CA ARG A 330 37.91 7.38 -5.54
C ARG A 330 36.63 8.15 -5.89
N VAL A 331 36.01 8.74 -4.89
CA VAL A 331 35.06 9.84 -5.11
C VAL A 331 35.90 11.05 -5.49
N THR A 332 35.93 11.34 -6.78
CA THR A 332 36.37 12.64 -7.30
C THR A 332 35.20 13.22 -8.07
N THR A 333 34.60 14.25 -7.50
CA THR A 333 33.81 15.25 -8.21
C THR A 333 34.62 15.80 -9.38
N PRO A 334 33.99 16.02 -10.54
CA PRO A 334 34.04 17.37 -11.07
C PRO A 334 32.66 17.85 -11.54
N ALA A 335 32.37 19.09 -11.17
CA ALA A 335 31.39 19.92 -11.83
C ALA A 335 31.79 20.10 -13.30
N SER A 336 30.86 19.81 -14.21
CA SER A 336 30.91 20.28 -15.59
C SER A 336 29.53 20.77 -15.98
N THR A 337 29.41 22.10 -16.02
CA THR A 337 28.37 22.88 -16.67
C THR A 337 28.09 22.33 -18.08
N MET A 338 26.90 21.80 -18.31
CA MET A 338 26.36 21.58 -19.65
C MET A 338 24.99 22.26 -19.71
N SER A 339 25.00 23.38 -20.42
CA SER A 339 23.86 24.22 -20.79
C SER A 339 22.81 23.42 -21.54
N PHE A 340 21.63 23.25 -20.94
CA PHE A 340 20.46 22.70 -21.60
C PHE A 340 19.75 23.83 -22.37
N SER A 341 19.80 23.78 -23.69
CA SER A 341 18.96 24.60 -24.55
C SER A 341 17.50 24.22 -24.36
N SER A 342 16.67 25.20 -24.00
CA SER A 342 15.22 25.07 -23.85
C SER A 342 14.55 24.48 -25.10
N SER A 343 14.18 23.20 -25.05
CA SER A 343 13.08 22.65 -25.86
C SER A 343 11.86 22.43 -24.96
N ARG A 344 10.97 23.42 -24.96
CA ARG A 344 9.59 23.46 -24.46
C ARG A 344 9.12 22.19 -23.71
N HIS A 345 9.32 22.20 -22.39
CA HIS A 345 8.47 21.44 -21.50
C HIS A 345 7.04 22.01 -21.61
N THR A 346 6.09 21.23 -22.12
CA THR A 346 4.69 21.42 -21.73
C THR A 346 4.58 21.03 -20.27
N SER A 347 4.89 21.97 -19.37
CA SER A 347 4.53 21.88 -17.97
C SER A 347 3.02 21.74 -17.90
N TYR A 348 2.52 20.63 -17.37
CA TYR A 348 1.15 20.60 -16.86
C TYR A 348 1.13 21.53 -15.64
N SER A 349 0.88 22.82 -15.88
CA SER A 349 0.67 23.81 -14.84
C SER A 349 -0.70 23.57 -14.24
N GLY A 350 -0.77 22.69 -13.24
CA GLY A 350 -1.93 22.54 -12.36
C GLY A 350 -2.03 23.72 -11.40
N THR A 351 -1.92 24.95 -11.89
CA THR A 351 -2.24 26.14 -11.10
C THR A 351 -3.70 26.46 -11.33
N TYR A 352 -4.57 25.91 -10.47
CA TYR A 352 -5.95 26.39 -10.38
C TYR A 352 -5.94 27.89 -10.06
N GLU A 353 -6.62 28.68 -10.88
CA GLU A 353 -6.72 30.12 -10.67
C GLU A 353 -7.37 30.43 -9.31
N ARG A 354 -6.84 31.45 -8.63
CA ARG A 354 -7.24 31.89 -7.28
C ARG A 354 -8.73 32.26 -7.14
N SER A 355 -9.44 32.43 -8.27
CA SER A 355 -10.87 32.74 -8.34
C SER A 355 -11.77 31.52 -8.01
N GLU A 356 -11.36 30.30 -8.40
CA GLU A 356 -12.11 29.05 -8.14
C GLU A 356 -11.91 28.47 -6.74
N SER A 357 -10.96 29.04 -5.97
CA SER A 357 -10.64 28.61 -4.60
C SER A 357 -11.84 28.71 -3.64
N THR A 358 -12.80 29.59 -3.93
CA THR A 358 -13.98 29.81 -3.08
C THR A 358 -14.93 28.60 -3.08
N THR A 359 -15.21 27.98 -4.23
CA THR A 359 -16.14 26.83 -4.32
C THR A 359 -15.57 25.58 -3.66
N LEU A 360 -14.25 25.35 -3.80
CA LEU A 360 -13.57 24.20 -3.20
C LEU A 360 -13.44 24.31 -1.68
N THR A 361 -13.20 25.53 -1.17
CA THR A 361 -12.96 25.78 0.26
C THR A 361 -14.19 26.23 1.04
N ALA A 362 -15.33 26.53 0.39
CA ALA A 362 -16.55 27.00 1.04
C ALA A 362 -17.01 26.10 2.20
N VAL A 363 -16.98 24.78 2.00
CA VAL A 363 -17.31 23.77 3.01
C VAL A 363 -16.35 23.87 4.21
N THR A 364 -15.05 23.91 3.94
CA THR A 364 -14.00 23.98 4.97
C THR A 364 -14.05 25.32 5.73
N ASN A 365 -14.37 26.42 5.06
CA ASN A 365 -14.56 27.74 5.68
C ASN A 365 -15.81 27.75 6.56
N TYR A 366 -16.90 27.12 6.12
CA TYR A 366 -18.12 27.01 6.91
C TYR A 366 -17.89 26.25 8.20
N ILE A 367 -17.30 25.05 8.15
CA ILE A 367 -17.03 24.27 9.36
C ILE A 367 -16.06 24.98 10.30
N SER A 368 -15.08 25.72 9.77
CA SER A 368 -14.14 26.52 10.57
C SER A 368 -14.81 27.72 11.26
N SER A 369 -15.98 28.17 10.77
CA SER A 369 -16.76 29.26 11.37
C SER A 369 -17.66 28.81 12.52
N MET A 370 -17.86 27.49 12.68
CA MET A 370 -18.66 26.93 13.76
C MET A 370 -17.91 27.00 15.09
N PRO A 371 -18.61 27.14 16.24
CA PRO A 371 -17.96 27.08 17.55
C PRO A 371 -17.20 25.75 17.73
N PRO A 372 -15.91 25.77 18.10
CA PRO A 372 -15.14 24.54 18.25
C PRO A 372 -15.60 23.77 19.49
N SER A 373 -15.69 22.45 19.37
CA SER A 373 -15.90 21.57 20.51
C SER A 373 -14.78 21.71 21.55
N PRO A 374 -15.02 21.37 22.83
CA PRO A 374 -13.93 21.32 23.82
C PRO A 374 -12.73 20.50 23.34
N SER A 375 -12.98 19.36 22.69
CA SER A 375 -11.95 18.48 22.10
C SER A 375 -11.15 19.19 21.00
N VAL A 376 -11.82 19.94 20.12
CA VAL A 376 -11.19 20.72 19.03
C VAL A 376 -10.42 21.92 19.59
N GLN A 377 -10.92 22.58 20.64
CA GLN A 377 -10.19 23.66 21.31
C GLN A 377 -8.86 23.16 21.87
N ILE A 378 -8.87 22.00 22.52
CA ILE A 378 -7.65 21.35 23.05
C ILE A 378 -6.69 21.01 21.91
N LEU A 379 -7.18 20.40 20.83
CA LEU A 379 -6.37 20.08 19.65
C LEU A 379 -5.73 21.34 19.04
N ASN A 380 -6.46 22.45 18.95
CA ASN A 380 -5.94 23.71 18.42
C ASN A 380 -4.89 24.37 19.33
N MET A 381 -4.92 24.13 20.64
CA MET A 381 -3.91 24.62 21.59
C MET A 381 -2.68 23.71 21.68
N ALA A 382 -2.82 22.43 21.34
CA ALA A 382 -1.78 21.42 21.46
C ALA A 382 -0.48 21.77 20.69
N PRO A 383 -0.50 22.31 19.45
CA PRO A 383 0.72 22.65 18.73
C PRO A 383 1.60 23.62 19.51
N SER A 384 1.02 24.71 20.04
CA SER A 384 1.76 25.71 20.80
C SER A 384 2.26 25.16 22.14
N ALA A 385 1.43 24.38 22.85
CA ALA A 385 1.83 23.77 24.12
C ALA A 385 2.99 22.79 23.95
N LEU A 386 2.91 21.88 22.96
CA LEU A 386 3.95 20.90 22.66
C LEU A 386 5.23 21.54 22.12
N ASN A 387 5.11 22.68 21.40
CA ASN A 387 6.26 23.37 20.84
C ASN A 387 7.23 23.93 21.89
N THR A 388 6.80 24.10 23.14
CA THR A 388 7.69 24.42 24.27
C THR A 388 8.84 23.41 24.37
N TRP A 389 8.54 22.12 24.18
CA TRP A 389 9.54 21.05 24.23
C TRP A 389 10.17 20.74 22.88
N THR A 390 9.47 20.90 21.75
CA THR A 390 10.06 20.56 20.43
C THR A 390 10.87 21.71 19.83
N ARG A 391 10.60 22.98 20.18
CA ARG A 391 11.29 24.17 19.68
C ARG A 391 11.37 24.22 18.14
N ALA A 392 10.30 23.84 17.46
CA ALA A 392 10.19 23.97 16.02
C ALA A 392 10.04 25.45 15.61
N PRO A 393 10.48 25.84 14.40
CA PRO A 393 10.38 27.21 13.92
C PRO A 393 8.92 27.72 13.90
N PRO A 394 8.66 28.99 14.26
CA PRO A 394 7.32 29.58 14.18
C PRO A 394 6.57 29.38 12.86
N PRO A 395 7.18 29.49 11.65
CA PRO A 395 6.47 29.23 10.40
C PRO A 395 6.03 27.77 10.27
N ALA A 396 6.85 26.81 10.73
CA ALA A 396 6.53 25.39 10.72
C ALA A 396 5.37 25.09 11.68
N VAL A 397 5.39 25.64 12.90
CA VAL A 397 4.31 25.46 13.88
C VAL A 397 2.99 26.02 13.35
N LYS A 398 3.01 27.18 12.69
CA LYS A 398 1.82 27.76 12.07
C LYS A 398 1.28 26.89 10.93
N CYS A 399 2.16 26.38 10.07
CA CYS A 399 1.80 25.46 9.00
C CYS A 399 1.17 24.17 9.56
N ILE A 400 1.83 23.52 10.53
CA ILE A 400 1.35 22.29 11.17
C ILE A 400 0.01 22.54 11.88
N SER A 401 -0.14 23.65 12.60
CA SER A 401 -1.40 24.00 13.26
C SER A 401 -2.56 24.13 12.25
N SER A 402 -2.34 24.87 11.16
CA SER A 402 -3.35 25.04 10.10
C SER A 402 -3.72 23.71 9.44
N LEU A 403 -2.71 22.89 9.18
CA LEU A 403 -2.85 21.57 8.57
C LEU A 403 -3.70 20.66 9.47
N ILE A 404 -3.40 20.57 10.76
CA ILE A 404 -4.12 19.74 11.73
C ILE A 404 -5.57 20.18 11.89
N THR A 405 -5.83 21.48 12.02
CA THR A 405 -7.19 22.01 12.10
C THR A 405 -7.98 21.69 10.83
N SER A 406 -7.37 21.81 9.66
CA SER A 406 -8.02 21.50 8.37
C SER A 406 -8.35 20.01 8.26
N LEU A 407 -7.44 19.13 8.66
CA LEU A 407 -7.68 17.68 8.69
C LEU A 407 -8.77 17.29 9.69
N GLN A 408 -8.79 17.89 10.88
CA GLN A 408 -9.86 17.67 11.86
C GLN A 408 -11.22 18.07 11.27
N ASN A 409 -11.30 19.21 10.59
CA ASN A 409 -12.51 19.69 9.94
C ASN A 409 -12.97 18.79 8.80
N ALA A 410 -12.05 18.33 7.95
CA ALA A 410 -12.35 17.38 6.88
C ALA A 410 -12.85 16.04 7.44
N THR A 411 -12.18 15.53 8.48
CA THR A 411 -12.60 14.30 9.19
C THR A 411 -13.98 14.47 9.79
N THR A 412 -14.24 15.59 10.46
CA THR A 412 -15.55 15.91 11.06
C THR A 412 -16.65 15.94 10.00
N THR A 413 -16.39 16.55 8.85
CA THR A 413 -17.33 16.61 7.72
C THR A 413 -17.68 15.21 7.21
N LEU A 414 -16.68 14.36 7.02
CA LEU A 414 -16.90 12.97 6.58
C LEU A 414 -17.64 12.16 7.64
N THR A 415 -17.30 12.30 8.92
CA THR A 415 -18.02 11.61 10.01
C THR A 415 -19.46 12.06 10.13
N ASP A 416 -19.76 13.35 9.91
CA ASP A 416 -21.13 13.83 9.91
C ASP A 416 -21.94 13.23 8.77
N ILE A 417 -21.34 13.05 7.59
CA ILE A 417 -21.97 12.39 6.45
C ILE A 417 -22.24 10.91 6.74
N THR A 418 -21.26 10.18 7.28
CA THR A 418 -21.43 8.73 7.55
C THR A 418 -22.37 8.44 8.73
N ALA A 419 -22.52 9.40 9.63
CA ALA A 419 -23.47 9.36 10.73
C ALA A 419 -24.87 9.88 10.35
N ASP A 420 -25.03 10.51 9.18
CA ASP A 420 -26.25 11.23 8.78
C ASP A 420 -26.65 12.33 9.79
N ASN A 421 -25.65 12.99 10.37
CA ASN A 421 -25.85 14.05 11.35
C ASN A 421 -26.35 15.32 10.64
N THR A 422 -27.57 15.77 10.94
CA THR A 422 -28.11 16.99 10.32
C THR A 422 -27.66 18.28 11.02
N HIS A 423 -27.27 18.20 12.29
CA HIS A 423 -26.89 19.36 13.10
C HIS A 423 -25.66 19.09 13.98
N ARG A 424 -24.81 20.11 14.14
CA ARG A 424 -23.69 20.15 15.07
C ARG A 424 -23.76 21.45 15.87
N TYR A 425 -23.81 21.36 17.21
CA TYR A 425 -23.99 22.52 18.10
C TYR A 425 -25.12 23.49 17.69
N ASN A 426 -26.28 22.93 17.32
CA ASN A 426 -27.47 23.66 16.80
C ASN A 426 -27.26 24.42 15.47
N GLN A 427 -26.13 24.22 14.80
CA GLN A 427 -25.91 24.69 13.44
C GLN A 427 -26.05 23.51 12.47
N PRO A 428 -26.55 23.71 11.25
CA PRO A 428 -26.63 22.63 10.27
C PRO A 428 -25.22 22.11 9.94
N THR A 429 -25.07 20.80 9.75
CA THR A 429 -23.78 20.24 9.33
C THR A 429 -23.42 20.69 7.92
N ALA A 430 -22.12 20.65 7.58
CA ALA A 430 -21.67 21.16 6.29
C ALA A 430 -22.33 20.44 5.10
N HIS A 431 -22.62 19.14 5.20
CA HIS A 431 -23.30 18.40 4.15
C HIS A 431 -24.81 18.68 4.08
N ALA A 432 -25.44 19.15 5.16
CA ALA A 432 -26.82 19.63 5.14
C ALA A 432 -26.94 21.00 4.42
N VAL A 433 -25.89 21.82 4.47
CA VAL A 433 -25.85 23.14 3.79
C VAL A 433 -25.42 23.03 2.33
N PHE A 434 -24.34 22.31 2.05
CA PHE A 434 -23.70 22.24 0.72
C PHE A 434 -24.07 20.96 -0.07
N GLY A 435 -24.81 20.05 0.54
CA GLY A 435 -25.09 18.73 -0.02
C GLY A 435 -23.93 17.75 0.18
N THR A 436 -24.28 16.46 0.24
CA THR A 436 -23.34 15.37 0.52
C THR A 436 -22.17 15.31 -0.45
N MET A 437 -22.44 15.47 -1.76
CA MET A 437 -21.41 15.35 -2.80
C MET A 437 -20.35 16.46 -2.70
N GLN A 438 -20.78 17.71 -2.52
CA GLN A 438 -19.85 18.83 -2.42
C GLN A 438 -19.05 18.77 -1.12
N ALA A 439 -19.71 18.47 0.01
CA ALA A 439 -19.05 18.32 1.30
C ALA A 439 -18.00 17.18 1.29
N THR A 440 -18.33 16.05 0.66
CA THR A 440 -17.39 14.92 0.49
C THR A 440 -16.19 15.32 -0.34
N ASN A 441 -16.41 15.96 -1.50
CA ASN A 441 -15.33 16.37 -2.40
C ASN A 441 -14.39 17.39 -1.73
N SER A 442 -14.94 18.40 -1.03
CA SER A 442 -14.14 19.38 -0.29
C SER A 442 -13.32 18.75 0.84
N ALA A 443 -13.87 17.75 1.54
CA ALA A 443 -13.13 17.02 2.56
C ALA A 443 -11.95 16.24 1.94
N TYR A 444 -12.16 15.47 0.88
CA TYR A 444 -11.08 14.75 0.18
C TYR A 444 -10.04 15.70 -0.41
N TYR A 445 -10.47 16.82 -0.97
CA TYR A 445 -9.56 17.86 -1.45
C TYR A 445 -8.68 18.38 -0.31
N THR A 446 -9.22 18.56 0.89
CA THR A 446 -8.44 19.01 2.06
C THR A 446 -7.34 18.00 2.44
N PHE A 447 -7.62 16.69 2.38
CA PHE A 447 -6.58 15.66 2.59
C PHE A 447 -5.47 15.75 1.53
N ILE A 448 -5.82 15.91 0.25
CA ILE A 448 -4.83 16.06 -0.82
C ILE A 448 -4.02 17.36 -0.65
N GLN A 449 -4.69 18.46 -0.32
CA GLN A 449 -4.09 19.77 -0.12
C GLN A 449 -3.10 19.76 1.05
N SER A 450 -3.40 19.04 2.13
CA SER A 450 -2.49 18.90 3.27
C SER A 450 -1.16 18.22 2.91
N VAL A 451 -1.14 17.35 1.89
CA VAL A 451 0.11 16.77 1.35
C VAL A 451 0.95 17.86 0.69
N SER A 452 0.31 18.77 -0.06
CA SER A 452 0.99 19.92 -0.66
C SER A 452 1.53 20.88 0.39
N GLU A 453 0.78 21.10 1.48
CA GLU A 453 1.22 21.94 2.60
C GLU A 453 2.37 21.31 3.39
N ALA A 454 2.34 20.00 3.63
CA ALA A 454 3.42 19.27 4.30
C ALA A 454 4.75 19.35 3.52
N ARG A 455 4.70 19.50 2.20
CA ARG A 455 5.90 19.69 1.37
C ARG A 455 6.59 21.05 1.57
N ALA A 456 5.94 22.00 2.26
CA ALA A 456 6.55 23.28 2.62
C ALA A 456 7.38 23.23 3.92
N LEU A 457 7.36 22.11 4.64
CA LEU A 457 8.17 21.89 5.84
C LEU A 457 9.64 21.58 5.49
N ALA A 458 10.55 21.69 6.47
CA ALA A 458 12.00 21.65 6.22
C ALA A 458 12.47 20.34 5.58
N ASN A 459 11.83 19.21 5.90
CA ASN A 459 12.05 17.94 5.22
C ASN A 459 10.77 17.43 4.55
N PRO A 460 10.53 17.79 3.27
CA PRO A 460 9.30 17.45 2.55
C PRO A 460 9.05 15.94 2.46
N ALA A 461 10.10 15.14 2.30
CA ALA A 461 9.98 13.69 2.18
C ALA A 461 9.54 13.05 3.50
N LEU A 462 10.17 13.43 4.61
CA LEU A 462 9.81 12.95 5.95
C LEU A 462 8.42 13.44 6.37
N ALA A 463 8.11 14.72 6.17
CA ALA A 463 6.81 15.28 6.48
C ALA A 463 5.68 14.60 5.70
N THR A 464 5.90 14.32 4.41
CA THR A 464 4.94 13.57 3.58
C THR A 464 4.77 12.13 4.08
N ASP A 465 5.85 11.44 4.45
CA ASP A 465 5.76 10.06 4.95
C ASP A 465 5.04 10.00 6.30
N ILE A 466 5.33 10.92 7.23
CA ILE A 466 4.60 11.08 8.50
C ILE A 466 3.11 11.28 8.23
N LEU A 467 2.77 12.19 7.31
CA LEU A 467 1.38 12.52 6.97
C LEU A 467 0.64 11.31 6.39
N LEU A 468 1.23 10.63 5.39
CA LEU A 468 0.63 9.47 4.74
C LEU A 468 0.48 8.28 5.70
N ASN A 469 1.46 8.03 6.58
CA ASN A 469 1.36 6.99 7.61
C ASN A 469 0.23 7.32 8.60
N GLY A 470 0.09 8.58 9.01
CA GLY A 470 -1.04 9.02 9.84
C GLY A 470 -2.39 8.87 9.14
N PHE A 471 -2.50 9.13 7.83
CA PHE A 471 -3.72 8.89 7.06
C PHE A 471 -4.09 7.41 6.99
N ASN A 472 -3.11 6.54 6.72
CA ASN A 472 -3.35 5.10 6.70
C ASN A 472 -3.91 4.62 8.05
N ARG A 473 -3.35 5.12 9.15
CA ARG A 473 -3.83 4.82 10.51
C ARG A 473 -5.25 5.35 10.75
N LEU A 474 -5.50 6.62 10.42
CA LEU A 474 -6.81 7.29 10.51
C LEU A 474 -7.92 6.51 9.79
N TYR A 475 -7.70 6.21 8.51
CA TYR A 475 -8.69 5.52 7.69
C TYR A 475 -8.85 4.04 8.07
N ALA A 476 -7.80 3.38 8.55
CA ALA A 476 -7.91 2.02 9.10
C ALA A 476 -8.74 1.98 10.40
N GLY A 477 -8.63 3.02 11.23
CA GLY A 477 -9.49 3.23 12.40
C GLY A 477 -10.95 3.40 12.00
N HIS A 478 -11.24 4.37 11.13
CA HIS A 478 -12.61 4.62 10.65
C HIS A 478 -13.22 3.42 9.92
N SER A 479 -12.43 2.66 9.16
CA SER A 479 -12.92 1.45 8.49
C SER A 479 -13.41 0.40 9.49
N ARG A 480 -12.76 0.29 10.66
CA ARG A 480 -13.22 -0.61 11.74
C ARG A 480 -14.52 -0.12 12.38
N GLU A 481 -14.66 1.18 12.65
CA GLU A 481 -15.91 1.76 13.17
C GLU A 481 -17.09 1.50 12.22
N LEU A 482 -16.89 1.76 10.93
CA LEU A 482 -17.90 1.51 9.90
C LEU A 482 -18.24 0.03 9.80
N ASN A 483 -17.25 -0.86 9.90
CA ASN A 483 -17.47 -2.31 9.89
C ASN A 483 -18.29 -2.76 11.10
N TRP A 484 -18.03 -2.23 12.29
CA TRP A 484 -18.84 -2.52 13.49
C TRP A 484 -20.28 -2.04 13.31
N LYS A 485 -20.48 -0.82 12.82
CA LYS A 485 -21.80 -0.26 12.54
C LYS A 485 -22.57 -1.10 11.51
N TYR A 486 -21.93 -1.49 10.41
CA TYR A 486 -22.54 -2.28 9.34
C TYR A 486 -22.96 -3.67 9.80
N ASN A 487 -22.07 -4.37 10.54
CA ASN A 487 -22.33 -5.73 11.02
C ASN A 487 -23.09 -5.78 12.35
N ALA A 488 -23.56 -4.62 12.87
CA ALA A 488 -24.20 -4.51 14.18
C ALA A 488 -23.37 -5.15 15.32
N CYS A 489 -22.05 -5.05 15.21
CA CYS A 489 -21.11 -5.63 16.16
C CYS A 489 -20.77 -4.62 17.25
N ILE A 490 -20.96 -5.00 18.51
CA ILE A 490 -20.50 -4.21 19.65
C ILE A 490 -19.08 -4.68 19.99
N PRO A 491 -18.07 -3.80 19.98
CA PRO A 491 -16.69 -4.18 20.30
C PRO A 491 -16.47 -4.39 21.81
N SER A 492 -15.34 -4.96 22.18
CA SER A 492 -14.80 -4.85 23.53
C SER A 492 -14.28 -3.43 23.80
N GLU A 493 -14.09 -3.09 25.08
CA GLU A 493 -13.52 -1.79 25.45
C GLU A 493 -12.08 -1.61 24.95
N ALA A 494 -11.28 -2.68 24.93
CA ALA A 494 -9.91 -2.62 24.44
C ALA A 494 -9.87 -2.36 22.92
N GLU A 495 -10.75 -3.03 22.15
CA GLU A 495 -10.89 -2.80 20.72
C GLU A 495 -11.37 -1.38 20.42
N TYR A 496 -12.36 -0.88 21.18
CA TYR A 496 -12.83 0.50 21.05
C TYR A 496 -11.70 1.51 21.31
N LEU A 497 -10.95 1.36 22.41
CA LEU A 497 -9.83 2.25 22.71
C LEU A 497 -8.72 2.18 21.65
N SER A 498 -8.45 1.00 21.09
CA SER A 498 -7.54 0.86 19.95
C SER A 498 -8.03 1.65 18.73
N VAL A 499 -9.33 1.66 18.46
CA VAL A 499 -9.88 2.46 17.35
C VAL A 499 -9.81 3.95 17.66
N VAL A 500 -10.05 4.39 18.90
CA VAL A 500 -9.83 5.78 19.32
C VAL A 500 -8.39 6.22 19.08
N ASP A 501 -7.42 5.34 19.35
CA ASP A 501 -6.01 5.62 19.06
C ASP A 501 -5.74 5.75 17.56
N ASP A 502 -6.42 4.95 16.75
CA ASP A 502 -6.22 4.93 15.31
C ASP A 502 -7.01 6.03 14.60
N THR A 503 -8.07 6.58 15.21
CA THR A 503 -8.82 7.73 14.69
C THR A 503 -8.30 9.04 15.30
N THR A 504 -8.81 9.43 16.47
CA THR A 504 -8.43 10.68 17.15
C THR A 504 -6.94 10.69 17.48
N GLY A 505 -6.40 9.57 17.97
CA GLY A 505 -4.97 9.44 18.28
C GLY A 505 -4.06 9.59 17.07
N SER A 506 -4.51 9.23 15.85
CA SER A 506 -3.70 9.43 14.64
C SER A 506 -3.45 10.90 14.35
N LEU A 507 -4.44 11.78 14.56
CA LEU A 507 -4.29 13.22 14.37
C LEU A 507 -3.33 13.85 15.40
N TYR A 508 -3.43 13.45 16.67
CA TYR A 508 -2.53 13.93 17.73
C TYR A 508 -1.10 13.44 17.53
N THR A 509 -0.91 12.17 17.13
CA THR A 509 0.42 11.62 16.85
C THR A 509 1.01 12.19 15.56
N LEU A 510 0.20 12.48 14.54
CA LEU A 510 0.63 13.19 13.34
C LEU A 510 1.09 14.62 13.66
N LEU A 511 0.35 15.35 14.49
CA LEU A 511 0.76 16.67 15.00
C LEU A 511 2.14 16.60 15.68
N VAL A 512 2.30 15.68 16.62
CA VAL A 512 3.55 15.53 17.40
C VAL A 512 4.71 15.12 16.49
N ASN A 513 4.51 14.16 15.60
CA ASN A 513 5.56 13.67 14.71
C ASN A 513 6.05 14.76 13.75
N LEU A 514 5.13 15.58 13.21
CA LEU A 514 5.50 16.73 12.38
C LEU A 514 6.29 17.78 13.19
N LEU A 515 5.86 18.08 14.43
CA LEU A 515 6.59 19.01 15.31
C LEU A 515 7.98 18.48 15.70
N GLN A 516 8.10 17.19 15.96
CA GLN A 516 9.38 16.54 16.29
C GLN A 516 10.32 16.46 15.07
N ALA A 517 9.77 16.32 13.86
CA ALA A 517 10.52 16.36 12.61
C ALA A 517 11.11 17.77 12.35
N GLU A 518 10.35 18.81 12.65
CA GLU A 518 10.77 20.22 12.51
C GLU A 518 11.52 20.76 13.74
N SER A 519 11.73 19.92 14.76
CA SER A 519 12.41 20.33 15.99
C SER A 519 13.88 20.66 15.75
N CYS A 520 14.29 21.84 16.25
CA CYS A 520 15.67 22.33 16.23
C CYS A 520 16.58 21.69 17.29
N ILE A 521 16.08 20.77 18.11
CA ILE A 521 16.83 20.13 19.19
C ILE A 521 17.64 18.95 18.64
N PRO A 522 18.86 18.66 19.14
CA PRO A 522 19.60 17.46 18.75
C PRO A 522 18.82 16.17 19.04
N PHE A 523 18.90 15.17 18.15
CA PHE A 523 18.11 13.93 18.22
C PHE A 523 18.15 13.23 19.59
N HIS A 524 19.33 13.12 20.22
CA HIS A 524 19.51 12.48 21.53
C HIS A 524 18.90 13.25 22.72
N CYS A 525 18.44 14.48 22.49
CA CYS A 525 17.80 15.34 23.48
C CYS A 525 16.30 15.56 23.20
N LYS A 526 15.75 14.95 22.14
CA LYS A 526 14.33 15.06 21.80
C LYS A 526 13.52 14.07 22.66
N PRO A 527 12.61 14.53 23.54
CA PRO A 527 11.66 13.64 24.19
C PRO A 527 10.70 13.06 23.15
N ASP A 528 10.35 11.78 23.28
CA ASP A 528 9.24 11.20 22.52
C ASP A 528 7.92 11.64 23.14
N LEU A 529 7.16 12.47 22.43
CA LEU A 529 5.88 13.02 22.90
C LEU A 529 4.68 12.18 22.40
N THR A 530 4.92 11.12 21.62
CA THR A 530 3.88 10.23 21.07
C THR A 530 3.00 9.59 22.16
N PRO A 531 3.55 9.11 23.30
CA PRO A 531 2.74 8.54 24.38
C PRO A 531 1.78 9.57 24.98
N LEU A 532 2.27 10.78 25.25
CA LEU A 532 1.47 11.90 25.76
C LEU A 532 0.35 12.27 24.77
N ALA A 533 0.68 12.36 23.47
CA ALA A 533 -0.29 12.66 22.42
C ALA A 533 -1.43 11.64 22.36
N THR A 534 -1.09 10.35 22.48
CA THR A 534 -2.06 9.24 22.48
C THR A 534 -2.97 9.31 23.69
N LEU A 535 -2.43 9.59 24.88
CA LEU A 535 -3.23 9.73 26.10
C LEU A 535 -4.17 10.95 26.04
N LEU A 536 -3.68 12.09 25.55
CA LEU A 536 -4.51 13.29 25.34
C LEU A 536 -5.67 13.00 24.38
N ALA A 537 -5.39 12.33 23.25
CA ALA A 537 -6.40 11.93 22.28
C ALA A 537 -7.48 11.01 22.88
N ARG A 538 -7.06 9.97 23.62
CA ARG A 538 -7.99 9.08 24.33
C ARG A 538 -8.85 9.85 25.32
N PHE A 539 -8.25 10.73 26.12
CA PHE A 539 -8.97 11.50 27.12
C PHE A 539 -10.03 12.39 26.49
N VAL A 540 -9.68 13.19 25.48
CA VAL A 540 -10.64 14.13 24.87
C VAL A 540 -11.80 13.40 24.19
N HIS A 541 -11.53 12.27 23.52
CA HIS A 541 -12.56 11.49 22.85
C HIS A 541 -13.52 10.84 23.85
N VAL A 542 -12.99 10.13 24.86
CA VAL A 542 -13.83 9.47 25.89
C VAL A 542 -14.59 10.51 26.74
N LYS A 543 -14.01 11.70 26.96
CA LYS A 543 -14.70 12.79 27.64
C LYS A 543 -15.87 13.31 26.83
N GLU A 544 -15.72 13.48 25.52
CA GLU A 544 -16.81 13.90 24.63
C GLU A 544 -17.97 12.91 24.66
N ASP A 545 -17.66 11.61 24.59
CA ASP A 545 -18.62 10.52 24.77
C ASP A 545 -19.34 10.59 26.12
N TYR A 546 -18.60 10.80 27.21
CA TYR A 546 -19.16 10.90 28.56
C TYR A 546 -20.12 12.10 28.71
N LEU A 547 -19.72 13.26 28.18
CA LEU A 547 -20.50 14.50 28.27
C LEU A 547 -21.80 14.43 27.45
N SER A 548 -21.84 13.61 26.40
CA SER A 548 -23.04 13.40 25.57
C SER A 548 -24.24 12.86 26.37
N PHE A 549 -24.00 12.20 27.52
CA PHE A 549 -25.03 11.65 28.41
C PHE A 549 -25.39 12.54 29.62
N HIS A 550 -24.65 13.63 29.85
CA HIS A 550 -24.86 14.51 31.01
C HIS A 550 -25.51 15.85 30.65
N ASN A 551 -25.28 16.38 29.45
CA ASN A 551 -25.54 17.80 29.14
C ASN A 551 -26.77 18.06 28.26
N ARG A 552 -27.87 17.29 28.38
CA ARG A 552 -29.05 17.47 27.50
C ARG A 552 -29.96 18.67 27.79
N ASP A 553 -29.84 19.28 28.96
CA ASP A 553 -30.56 20.52 29.30
C ASP A 553 -29.81 21.80 28.85
N THR A 554 -28.54 21.66 28.47
CA THR A 554 -27.77 22.75 27.85
C THR A 554 -27.85 22.61 26.34
N GLN A 555 -28.02 23.73 25.64
CA GLN A 555 -28.16 23.88 24.18
C GLN A 555 -27.10 23.14 23.31
N LEU A 556 -26.10 22.48 23.87
CA LEU A 556 -24.94 21.90 23.17
C LEU A 556 -25.17 20.47 22.63
N SER A 557 -26.23 19.76 23.05
CA SER A 557 -26.36 18.30 22.89
C SER A 557 -27.44 17.81 21.91
N LYS A 558 -28.06 18.70 21.12
CA LYS A 558 -28.98 18.27 20.04
C LYS A 558 -28.23 17.67 18.84
N SER A 559 -26.89 17.68 18.86
CA SER A 559 -26.03 17.30 17.73
C SER A 559 -25.67 15.83 17.62
N THR A 560 -25.92 15.02 18.64
CA THR A 560 -25.52 13.61 18.62
C THR A 560 -26.78 12.77 18.65
N ASP A 561 -27.07 12.13 17.53
CA ASP A 561 -28.14 11.15 17.46
C ASP A 561 -27.84 10.09 18.52
N ALA A 562 -28.83 9.75 19.34
CA ALA A 562 -28.60 9.04 20.60
C ALA A 562 -28.14 7.58 20.43
N ARG A 563 -27.87 7.16 19.19
CA ARG A 563 -27.56 5.81 18.73
C ARG A 563 -26.08 5.61 18.35
N VAL A 564 -25.18 6.42 18.92
CA VAL A 564 -23.73 6.29 18.67
C VAL A 564 -23.10 5.24 19.59
N LEU A 565 -22.21 4.43 19.01
CA LEU A 565 -21.33 3.51 19.73
C LEU A 565 -20.28 4.30 20.54
N SER A 566 -20.68 4.72 21.74
CA SER A 566 -19.85 5.48 22.67
C SER A 566 -19.32 4.60 23.80
N TYR A 567 -18.21 5.01 24.42
CA TYR A 567 -17.57 4.24 25.48
C TYR A 567 -18.53 3.83 26.63
N PRO A 568 -19.38 4.72 27.19
CA PRO A 568 -20.34 4.32 28.24
C PRO A 568 -21.30 3.21 27.79
N VAL A 569 -21.75 3.25 26.54
CA VAL A 569 -22.69 2.26 25.98
C VAL A 569 -22.00 0.92 25.75
N ILE A 570 -20.76 0.94 25.24
CA ILE A 570 -19.93 -0.26 25.07
C ILE A 570 -19.64 -0.90 26.42
N ARG A 571 -19.27 -0.09 27.43
CA ARG A 571 -19.05 -0.55 28.81
C ARG A 571 -20.29 -1.23 29.37
N LEU A 572 -21.47 -0.61 29.22
CA LEU A 572 -22.74 -1.21 29.65
C LEU A 572 -23.01 -2.56 28.98
N ALA A 573 -22.83 -2.63 27.66
CA ALA A 573 -23.06 -3.85 26.87
C ALA A 573 -22.09 -4.99 27.22
N ASN A 574 -20.90 -4.66 27.75
CA ASN A 574 -19.90 -5.62 28.20
C ASN A 574 -20.09 -6.02 29.68
N ILE A 575 -20.57 -5.12 30.55
CA ILE A 575 -20.91 -5.42 31.94
C ILE A 575 -22.17 -6.30 32.03
N LYS A 576 -23.17 -6.06 31.17
CA LYS A 576 -24.46 -6.77 31.19
C LYS A 576 -24.77 -7.43 29.84
N PRO A 577 -24.20 -8.62 29.57
CA PRO A 577 -24.41 -9.35 28.31
C PRO A 577 -25.89 -9.59 27.98
N ASP A 578 -26.74 -9.80 28.98
CA ASP A 578 -28.19 -10.02 28.78
C ASP A 578 -28.90 -8.82 28.14
N SER A 579 -28.38 -7.60 28.37
CA SER A 579 -28.90 -6.37 27.76
C SER A 579 -28.30 -6.08 26.39
N ARG A 580 -27.28 -6.84 25.96
CA ARG A 580 -26.53 -6.60 24.71
C ARG A 580 -27.42 -6.66 23.48
N ALA A 581 -28.38 -7.58 23.43
CA ALA A 581 -29.34 -7.68 22.35
C ALA A 581 -30.25 -6.43 22.28
N GLN A 582 -30.71 -5.94 23.42
CA GLN A 582 -31.56 -4.74 23.50
C GLN A 582 -30.79 -3.46 23.16
N ILE A 583 -29.54 -3.34 23.61
CA ILE A 583 -28.64 -2.23 23.27
C ILE A 583 -28.29 -2.26 21.78
N SER A 584 -27.96 -3.44 21.23
CA SER A 584 -27.72 -3.61 19.79
C SER A 584 -28.95 -3.21 18.97
N ARG A 585 -30.14 -3.61 19.41
CA ARG A 585 -31.42 -3.21 18.83
C ARG A 585 -31.57 -1.68 18.78
N TYR A 586 -31.35 -1.02 19.92
CA TYR A 586 -31.43 0.43 20.05
C TYR A 586 -30.44 1.17 19.13
N LEU A 587 -29.20 0.69 19.06
CA LEU A 587 -28.11 1.29 18.27
C LEU A 587 -28.33 1.11 16.76
N PHE A 588 -28.82 -0.06 16.31
CA PHE A 588 -28.74 -0.45 14.90
C PHE A 588 -30.08 -0.67 14.18
N GLU A 589 -31.22 -0.84 14.85
CA GLU A 589 -32.50 -1.07 14.13
C GLU A 589 -33.07 0.20 13.49
N GLY A 590 -32.85 1.36 14.09
CA GLY A 590 -33.35 2.63 13.54
C GLY A 590 -32.69 3.08 12.22
N SER A 591 -31.57 2.47 11.81
CA SER A 591 -30.90 2.79 10.55
C SER A 591 -31.39 1.96 9.36
N LYS A 592 -32.23 0.94 9.57
CA LYS A 592 -32.72 0.05 8.50
C LYS A 592 -34.06 0.49 7.89
N GLU A 593 -34.82 1.35 8.57
CA GLU A 593 -36.10 1.86 8.06
C GLU A 593 -35.93 2.96 6.99
N SER A 594 -34.83 3.71 7.00
CA SER A 594 -34.61 4.80 6.02
C SER A 594 -34.28 4.33 4.60
N THR A 595 -33.92 3.05 4.40
CA THR A 595 -33.61 2.50 3.07
C THR A 595 -34.83 1.86 2.38
N LYS A 596 -36.01 1.86 3.01
CA LYS A 596 -37.28 1.41 2.43
C LYS A 596 -38.36 2.49 2.55
N SER A 597 -38.18 3.60 1.84
CA SER A 597 -39.31 4.54 1.60
C SER A 597 -39.28 5.12 0.20
N GLY A 598 -39.43 4.24 -0.79
CA GLY A 598 -40.18 4.59 -2.00
C GLY A 598 -41.67 4.37 -1.70
N GLY A 599 -42.37 5.46 -1.35
CA GLY A 599 -43.83 5.59 -1.42
C GLY A 599 -44.68 4.70 -0.51
N CYS A 600 -45.09 5.22 0.64
CA CYS A 600 -46.49 5.16 1.05
C CYS A 600 -46.76 6.15 2.21
N SER A 601 -47.50 7.21 1.91
CA SER A 601 -48.10 8.09 2.90
C SER A 601 -49.39 7.46 3.41
N CYS A 602 -49.33 6.74 4.53
CA CYS A 602 -50.51 6.31 5.28
C CYS A 602 -50.24 6.43 6.79
N ALA A 603 -51.16 7.14 7.42
CA ALA A 603 -51.39 7.41 8.84
C ALA A 603 -50.58 6.65 9.91
N ALA A 604 -50.15 7.44 10.90
CA ALA A 604 -49.73 7.03 12.22
C ALA A 604 -50.76 6.11 12.89
N GLU A 605 -50.39 4.85 13.13
CA GLU A 605 -50.96 4.03 14.19
C GLU A 605 -49.82 3.51 15.06
N GLU A 606 -49.83 3.92 16.33
CA GLU A 606 -49.00 3.39 17.42
C GLU A 606 -49.24 1.87 17.57
N LYS A 607 -48.49 1.04 16.83
CA LYS A 607 -48.30 -0.35 17.23
C LYS A 607 -47.33 -0.39 18.42
N ARG A 608 -47.88 -0.37 19.63
CA ARG A 608 -47.16 -0.80 20.83
C ARG A 608 -46.81 -2.27 20.68
N ASP A 609 -45.51 -2.57 20.72
CA ASP A 609 -45.02 -3.93 20.88
C ASP A 609 -45.59 -4.54 22.18
N PRO A 610 -46.10 -5.78 22.19
CA PRO A 610 -46.70 -6.41 23.38
C PRO A 610 -45.69 -6.76 24.49
N CYS A 611 -44.39 -6.61 24.20
CA CYS A 611 -43.30 -6.83 25.12
C CYS A 611 -42.66 -5.46 25.39
N GLY A 612 -42.85 -4.86 26.56
CA GLY A 612 -42.40 -3.49 26.91
C GLY A 612 -40.87 -3.26 26.95
N ASN A 613 -40.11 -3.79 26.00
CA ASN A 613 -38.65 -3.82 25.92
C ASN A 613 -38.07 -2.85 24.87
N SER A 614 -38.81 -1.83 24.43
CA SER A 614 -38.22 -0.77 23.60
C SER A 614 -37.38 0.15 24.51
N VAL A 615 -36.06 -0.07 24.51
CA VAL A 615 -35.13 0.85 25.17
C VAL A 615 -35.17 2.17 24.41
N ASN A 616 -35.83 3.18 24.98
CA ASN A 616 -35.70 4.57 24.51
C ASN A 616 -34.47 5.22 25.15
N TYR A 617 -34.10 6.42 24.72
CA TYR A 617 -32.92 7.13 25.25
C TYR A 617 -32.95 7.26 26.78
N SER A 618 -34.12 7.58 27.36
CA SER A 618 -34.28 7.71 28.81
C SER A 618 -34.01 6.39 29.54
N CYS A 619 -34.46 5.27 28.98
CA CYS A 619 -34.18 3.93 29.49
C CYS A 619 -32.67 3.60 29.39
N LEU A 620 -32.02 3.93 28.27
CA LEU A 620 -30.57 3.76 28.13
C LEU A 620 -29.79 4.55 29.19
N VAL A 621 -30.14 5.82 29.42
CA VAL A 621 -29.49 6.66 30.45
C VAL A 621 -29.70 6.10 31.85
N LEU A 622 -30.90 5.58 32.15
CA LEU A 622 -31.17 4.92 33.42
C LEU A 622 -30.30 3.67 33.60
N LEU A 623 -30.20 2.80 32.59
CA LEU A 623 -29.35 1.60 32.62
C LEU A 623 -27.86 1.98 32.78
N LEU A 624 -27.40 3.00 32.07
CA LEU A 624 -26.03 3.51 32.17
C LEU A 624 -25.68 3.99 33.58
N ARG A 625 -26.64 4.57 34.31
CA ARG A 625 -26.49 5.00 35.71
C ARG A 625 -26.60 3.83 36.68
N GLU A 626 -27.63 3.01 36.55
CA GLU A 626 -27.94 1.89 37.46
C GLU A 626 -26.82 0.84 37.48
N TYR A 627 -26.27 0.49 36.32
CA TYR A 627 -25.19 -0.49 36.20
C TYR A 627 -23.79 0.14 36.30
N GLY A 628 -23.70 1.42 36.68
CA GLY A 628 -22.43 2.10 36.96
C GLY A 628 -21.53 2.32 35.74
N ALA A 629 -22.03 2.21 34.51
CA ALA A 629 -21.23 2.39 33.30
C ALA A 629 -20.69 3.83 33.16
N LEU A 630 -21.49 4.84 33.55
CA LEU A 630 -21.04 6.24 33.58
C LEU A 630 -19.99 6.47 34.68
N ALA A 631 -20.17 5.87 35.86
CA ALA A 631 -19.18 5.95 36.93
C ALA A 631 -17.85 5.30 36.51
N ALA A 632 -17.88 4.11 35.91
CA ALA A 632 -16.71 3.44 35.37
C ALA A 632 -16.01 4.26 34.27
N THR A 633 -16.78 4.95 33.42
CA THR A 633 -16.21 5.85 32.40
C THR A 633 -15.51 7.05 33.04
N ARG A 634 -16.10 7.65 34.08
CA ARG A 634 -15.46 8.73 34.84
C ARG A 634 -14.16 8.25 35.51
N ASP A 635 -14.18 7.05 36.08
CA ASP A 635 -12.99 6.49 36.73
C ASP A 635 -11.88 6.19 35.69
N LEU A 636 -12.23 5.70 34.50
CA LEU A 636 -11.28 5.60 33.38
C LEU A 636 -10.70 6.97 32.99
N LEU A 637 -11.51 8.02 32.93
CA LEU A 637 -11.03 9.37 32.61
C LEU A 637 -10.02 9.86 33.66
N ARG A 638 -10.27 9.62 34.96
CA ARG A 638 -9.33 9.92 36.05
C ARG A 638 -8.02 9.12 35.91
N ASP A 639 -8.11 7.84 35.57
CA ASP A 639 -6.94 7.00 35.33
C ASP A 639 -6.09 7.47 34.13
N ILE A 640 -6.74 7.92 33.05
CA ILE A 640 -6.04 8.49 31.88
C ILE A 640 -5.41 9.83 32.25
N GLU A 641 -6.09 10.66 33.02
CA GLU A 641 -5.56 11.93 33.53
C GLU A 641 -4.30 11.72 34.37
N ASP A 642 -4.33 10.80 35.34
CA ASP A 642 -3.16 10.47 36.17
C ASP A 642 -1.97 10.00 35.31
N LYS A 643 -2.24 9.26 34.21
CA LYS A 643 -1.21 8.85 33.25
C LYS A 643 -0.68 10.06 32.46
N ILE A 644 -1.55 10.98 32.03
CA ILE A 644 -1.14 12.22 31.37
C ILE A 644 -0.23 13.03 32.29
N GLU A 645 -0.59 13.21 33.56
CA GLU A 645 0.24 13.93 34.53
C GLU A 645 1.60 13.26 34.73
N LYS A 646 1.64 11.93 34.85
CA LYS A 646 2.89 11.16 34.96
C LYS A 646 3.79 11.34 33.74
N GLU A 647 3.22 11.27 32.53
CA GLU A 647 3.98 11.49 31.29
C GLU A 647 4.50 12.92 31.20
N VAL A 648 3.71 13.94 31.55
CA VAL A 648 4.19 15.33 31.59
C VAL A 648 5.34 15.50 32.58
N VAL A 649 5.21 14.98 33.80
CA VAL A 649 6.29 15.03 34.79
C VAL A 649 7.54 14.31 34.28
N GLN A 650 7.39 13.20 33.55
CA GLN A 650 8.51 12.49 32.96
C GLN A 650 9.20 13.30 31.87
N VAL A 651 8.44 13.93 30.98
CA VAL A 651 8.98 14.80 29.92
C VAL A 651 9.67 16.03 30.52
N GLU A 652 9.09 16.68 31.53
CA GLU A 652 9.71 17.82 32.23
C GLU A 652 11.03 17.41 32.92
N LYS A 653 11.11 16.20 33.49
CA LYS A 653 12.36 15.67 34.04
C LYS A 653 13.42 15.41 32.97
N MET A 654 13.03 14.84 31.82
CA MET A 654 13.95 14.56 30.72
C MET A 654 14.47 15.83 30.06
N THR A 655 13.60 16.83 29.89
CA THR A 655 13.94 18.11 29.25
C THR A 655 14.57 19.12 30.20
N GLY A 656 14.36 18.98 31.51
CA GLY A 656 14.73 19.97 32.52
C GLY A 656 13.87 21.24 32.47
N GLU A 657 12.75 21.24 31.72
CA GLU A 657 11.94 22.42 31.45
C GLU A 657 10.46 22.15 31.78
N VAL A 658 9.91 22.92 32.71
CA VAL A 658 8.47 22.88 33.06
C VAL A 658 7.65 23.51 31.94
N ASN A 659 6.53 22.89 31.57
CA ASN A 659 5.68 23.38 30.48
C ASN A 659 4.36 23.96 31.01
N PRO A 660 4.31 25.27 31.33
CA PRO A 660 3.11 25.89 31.93
C PRO A 660 1.91 25.89 30.98
N MET A 661 2.13 25.90 29.66
CA MET A 661 1.05 25.83 28.68
C MET A 661 0.39 24.44 28.68
N MET A 662 1.20 23.37 28.71
CA MET A 662 0.69 22.01 28.82
C MET A 662 -0.03 21.79 30.15
N ARG A 663 0.52 22.30 31.26
CA ARG A 663 -0.14 22.22 32.57
C ARG A 663 -1.49 22.95 32.62
N ARG A 664 -1.60 24.11 31.96
CA ARG A 664 -2.87 24.83 31.81
C ARG A 664 -3.87 24.05 30.96
N LEU A 665 -3.42 23.44 29.87
CA LEU A 665 -4.26 22.61 29.01
C LEU A 665 -4.83 21.41 29.81
N ILE A 666 -3.98 20.74 30.61
CA ILE A 666 -4.40 19.64 31.49
C ILE A 666 -5.38 20.11 32.56
N ALA A 667 -5.17 21.28 33.18
CA ALA A 667 -6.12 21.82 34.15
C ALA A 667 -7.52 22.02 33.53
N GLY A 668 -7.60 22.48 32.27
CA GLY A 668 -8.85 22.60 31.53
C GLY A 668 -9.51 21.25 31.18
N LEU A 669 -8.76 20.15 31.19
CA LEU A 669 -9.31 18.80 31.01
C LEU A 669 -10.25 18.39 32.16
N ARG A 670 -10.12 18.98 33.35
CA ARG A 670 -10.96 18.70 34.53
C ARG A 670 -12.35 19.31 34.47
N GLU A 671 -12.54 20.35 33.65
CA GLU A 671 -13.81 21.08 33.58
C GLU A 671 -14.95 20.19 33.05
N GLY A 672 -16.09 20.18 33.73
CA GLY A 672 -17.27 19.40 33.32
C GLY A 672 -17.32 17.94 33.80
N LEU A 673 -16.28 17.45 34.49
CA LEU A 673 -16.35 16.21 35.25
C LEU A 673 -16.96 16.51 36.63
N LEU A 674 -18.27 16.30 36.79
CA LEU A 674 -18.95 16.46 38.09
C LEU A 674 -18.30 15.55 39.16
N PRO A 675 -18.29 15.96 40.44
CA PRO A 675 -17.65 15.24 41.54
C PRO A 675 -18.03 13.75 41.65
#